data_AF-A0A2J6RGB7-F1
#
_entry.id   AF-A0A2J6RGB7-F1
#
_cell.length_a   1.000
_cell.length_b   1.000
_cell.length_c   1.000
_cell.angle_alpha   90.00
_cell.angle_beta   90.00
_cell.angle_gamma   90.00
#
_symmetry.space_group_name_H-M   'P 1'
#
loop_
_entity.id
_entity.type
_entity.pdbx_description
1 polymer ?
#
loop_
_entity_poly.entity_id
_entity_poly.type
_entity_poly.pdbx_seq_one_letter_code
_entity_poly.pdbx_strand_id
1 'polypeptide(L)'
;MSLDKVKHIVLVLSGKGGVGKSSVTTQLALSLSLAGHSVGILDIDLTGPSIPRLFGIESSRVQQAPGGWIPVPVHSANPEAGIGALSCMSLGFLLRERGDAVVWRGPKKTAMVRQFLSDVLWGEIDYLLIDTPPGTSDEHISLAETLLQTAYPGQVAGAVVVTTPQAVSTADVKKELNFCKKTGIHVIGVVENMSGFVCPNCSECTDIFSRGGGEAMAIEFEVGFLGRVPIDPQFVMLLEAGRTPVYPVGTVINGESFGPQENGNATIDSKDPQMLAKKYKHCSLSRFFGDITQKNGLSSLPLVHSLRPFLEWSAAPLDRCSHFGLRCELARILASFAETTSKHPKNYQAANTFIVLSPSIFNCGFLLPRRSSSRFHPVQFLLLTCSTQENGSDNIHITQERLGFWTRMGCTPGSFKRRTSSKDDNLLDHTLKPRHLHMIAIGGSIGAGFFVGSGSALDKGGPATLLIDFAIMGVMIFNVVYALGELAVMYPVSGGFYTYSTRFIDPSWGFAMGWNYVFQWAIVLPLELVVAGFTVAYWNADINVGVWITVFLVAIIIINVFGVLGYAEEEFWSSILKLSAVVIFMIVGLILVCGGGPSNGIYSEYWGARLWYDPGAFKNGFKGVCSVFVTAAFAFSGTELVGLAAAEAENPAKALPGAIKQVFWRITLFYIVGLLFVGLLVSSTDDRLLGANPFINVSASPFVIAAKDAGLIGYDSFMNFIILISVISIGNSGVYGGSRTLTALAEQGYAPHWFSYIDRSGRPLYSTIAILIFGSLGYVTLSASGPVVFDWLLALSGLAALFTWGSICLAHIRFRAAWKHHGHTVDEIPFKAAFGVYGSYAGLFLIFLVLVAQFYTALYPLSKNGQIGTAEDFFKAYLALPVVIVFWICGYFWKRTGWLRTSQIDVDTGRREVNWELINATKAEIVSYPAWKRLYYYLF
;
A
#
# COMPACT_ATOMS: atom_id res chain seq x y z
N MET A 1 -23.83 -30.15 -2.10
CA MET A 1 -23.88 -28.68 -2.31
C MET A 1 -24.60 -28.38 -3.62
N SER A 2 -24.87 -27.11 -3.93
CA SER A 2 -25.59 -26.70 -5.16
C SER A 2 -24.96 -27.24 -6.45
N LEU A 3 -23.62 -27.26 -6.50
CA LEU A 3 -22.85 -27.59 -7.70
C LEU A 3 -22.57 -29.10 -7.88
N ASP A 4 -22.93 -29.98 -6.94
CA ASP A 4 -22.53 -31.40 -6.97
C ASP A 4 -22.99 -32.16 -8.23
N LYS A 5 -24.07 -31.68 -8.87
CA LYS A 5 -24.75 -32.29 -10.02
C LYS A 5 -24.45 -31.58 -11.36
N VAL A 6 -23.48 -30.66 -11.35
CA VAL A 6 -23.00 -29.94 -12.54
C VAL A 6 -21.79 -30.67 -13.10
N LYS A 7 -21.78 -31.10 -14.37
CA LYS A 7 -20.61 -31.81 -14.93
C LYS A 7 -19.48 -30.85 -15.27
N HIS A 8 -19.79 -29.75 -15.97
CA HIS A 8 -18.81 -28.77 -16.43
C HIS A 8 -19.25 -27.33 -16.11
N ILE A 9 -18.38 -26.57 -15.44
CA ILE A 9 -18.56 -25.14 -15.18
C ILE A 9 -17.68 -24.37 -16.16
N VAL A 10 -18.28 -23.47 -16.93
CA VAL A 10 -17.59 -22.62 -17.93
C VAL A 10 -17.86 -21.17 -17.58
N LEU A 11 -16.80 -20.38 -17.43
CA LEU A 11 -16.92 -18.94 -17.16
C LEU A 11 -16.95 -18.18 -18.49
N VAL A 12 -17.80 -17.17 -18.62
CA VAL A 12 -17.74 -16.22 -19.73
C VAL A 12 -17.26 -14.89 -19.16
N LEU A 13 -16.09 -14.44 -19.63
CA LEU A 13 -15.28 -13.39 -19.01
C LEU A 13 -15.00 -12.23 -19.97
N SER A 14 -14.78 -11.02 -19.45
CA SER A 14 -14.20 -9.90 -20.19
C SER A 14 -13.88 -8.72 -19.27
N GLY A 15 -12.65 -8.21 -19.37
CA GLY A 15 -12.20 -6.99 -18.70
C GLY A 15 -12.87 -5.70 -19.19
N LYS A 16 -13.71 -5.73 -20.24
CA LYS A 16 -14.41 -4.55 -20.79
C LYS A 16 -15.93 -4.70 -20.75
N GLY A 17 -16.62 -3.64 -20.35
CA GLY A 17 -18.07 -3.52 -20.48
C GLY A 17 -18.50 -3.29 -21.94
N GLY A 18 -19.70 -3.74 -22.31
CA GLY A 18 -20.28 -3.50 -23.64
C GLY A 18 -19.85 -4.45 -24.76
N VAL A 19 -18.87 -5.35 -24.57
CA VAL A 19 -18.38 -6.31 -25.60
C VAL A 19 -19.38 -7.41 -25.98
N GLY A 20 -20.63 -7.35 -25.52
CA GLY A 20 -21.65 -8.37 -25.74
C GLY A 20 -21.42 -9.68 -24.98
N LYS A 21 -20.85 -9.64 -23.76
CA LYS A 21 -20.54 -10.83 -22.95
C LYS A 21 -21.75 -11.77 -22.81
N SER A 22 -22.86 -11.24 -22.30
CA SER A 22 -24.12 -11.96 -22.13
C SER A 22 -24.72 -12.48 -23.44
N SER A 23 -24.51 -11.81 -24.57
CA SER A 23 -24.97 -12.32 -25.88
C SER A 23 -24.12 -13.48 -26.38
N VAL A 24 -22.84 -13.56 -26.01
CA VAL A 24 -22.00 -14.75 -26.23
C VAL A 24 -22.48 -15.89 -25.32
N THR A 25 -22.77 -15.61 -24.04
CA THR A 25 -23.31 -16.59 -23.08
C THR A 25 -24.65 -17.18 -23.53
N THR A 26 -25.60 -16.35 -23.96
CA THR A 26 -26.88 -16.79 -24.54
C THR A 26 -26.69 -17.71 -25.74
N GLN A 27 -25.75 -17.40 -26.63
CA GLN A 27 -25.53 -18.18 -27.86
C GLN A 27 -24.80 -19.50 -27.60
N LEU A 28 -23.80 -19.51 -26.71
CA LEU A 28 -23.19 -20.76 -26.21
C LEU A 28 -24.24 -21.67 -25.58
N ALA A 29 -25.13 -21.13 -24.75
CA ALA A 29 -26.18 -21.91 -24.09
C ALA A 29 -27.18 -22.51 -25.09
N LEU A 30 -27.62 -21.71 -26.08
CA LEU A 30 -28.50 -22.18 -27.14
C LEU A 30 -27.82 -23.25 -28.00
N SER A 31 -26.56 -23.08 -28.42
CA SER A 31 -25.85 -24.09 -29.22
C SER A 31 -25.53 -25.38 -28.44
N LEU A 32 -25.23 -25.30 -27.14
CA LEU A 32 -25.08 -26.49 -26.28
C LEU A 32 -26.41 -27.24 -26.11
N SER A 33 -27.50 -26.52 -25.83
CA SER A 33 -28.85 -27.10 -25.72
C SER A 33 -29.29 -27.74 -27.04
N LEU A 34 -29.00 -27.11 -28.18
CA LEU A 34 -29.27 -27.66 -29.51
C LEU A 34 -28.39 -28.86 -29.90
N ALA A 35 -27.30 -29.13 -29.17
CA ALA A 35 -26.52 -30.35 -29.25
C ALA A 35 -27.02 -31.45 -28.29
N GLY A 36 -28.13 -31.20 -27.58
CA GLY A 36 -28.78 -32.16 -26.67
C GLY A 36 -28.45 -32.00 -25.18
N HIS A 37 -27.53 -31.09 -24.83
CA HIS A 37 -27.05 -30.95 -23.45
C HIS A 37 -28.04 -30.22 -22.52
N SER A 38 -28.08 -30.63 -21.24
CA SER A 38 -28.75 -29.85 -20.20
C SER A 38 -27.87 -28.68 -19.74
N VAL A 39 -28.41 -27.46 -19.80
CA VAL A 39 -27.65 -26.21 -19.60
C VAL A 39 -28.28 -25.34 -18.52
N GLY A 40 -27.44 -24.88 -17.59
CA GLY A 40 -27.73 -23.76 -16.70
C GLY A 40 -26.95 -22.51 -17.12
N ILE A 41 -27.54 -21.33 -16.94
CA ILE A 41 -26.84 -20.04 -17.00
C ILE A 41 -26.95 -19.32 -15.66
N LEU A 42 -25.83 -19.06 -14.99
CA LEU A 42 -25.77 -18.19 -13.82
C LEU A 42 -25.27 -16.80 -14.22
N ASP A 43 -26.16 -15.82 -14.13
CA ASP A 43 -25.88 -14.41 -14.33
C ASP A 43 -25.47 -13.77 -13.00
N ILE A 44 -24.17 -13.47 -12.86
CA ILE A 44 -23.61 -12.77 -11.70
C ILE A 44 -23.24 -11.31 -11.99
N ASP A 45 -23.61 -10.72 -13.14
CA ASP A 45 -23.56 -9.26 -13.28
C ASP A 45 -24.71 -8.64 -12.46
N LEU A 46 -24.46 -8.54 -11.15
CA LEU A 46 -25.40 -7.97 -10.19
C LEU A 46 -25.77 -6.51 -10.51
N THR A 47 -25.04 -5.85 -11.41
CA THR A 47 -25.21 -4.42 -11.76
C THR A 47 -25.92 -4.19 -13.09
N GLY A 48 -25.85 -5.13 -14.03
CA GLY A 48 -26.53 -5.09 -15.32
C GLY A 48 -27.11 -6.44 -15.76
N PRO A 49 -27.93 -7.12 -14.93
CA PRO A 49 -28.40 -8.48 -15.18
C PRO A 49 -29.27 -8.55 -16.45
N SER A 50 -28.71 -9.05 -17.55
CA SER A 50 -29.31 -8.96 -18.89
C SER A 50 -29.90 -10.27 -19.40
N ILE A 51 -29.44 -11.41 -18.87
CA ILE A 51 -29.87 -12.76 -19.28
C ILE A 51 -31.41 -12.93 -19.25
N PRO A 52 -32.15 -12.46 -18.23
CA PRO A 52 -33.62 -12.57 -18.22
C PRO A 52 -34.32 -11.87 -19.40
N ARG A 53 -33.79 -10.74 -19.89
CA ARG A 53 -34.32 -10.02 -21.05
C ARG A 53 -33.96 -10.72 -22.36
N LEU A 54 -32.71 -11.19 -22.49
CA LEU A 54 -32.24 -11.89 -23.69
C LEU A 54 -33.04 -13.18 -23.97
N PHE A 55 -33.57 -13.84 -22.92
CA PHE A 55 -34.46 -15.00 -23.04
C PHE A 55 -35.96 -14.69 -22.98
N GLY A 56 -36.37 -13.41 -22.90
CA GLY A 56 -37.78 -13.00 -22.87
C GLY A 56 -38.54 -13.36 -21.58
N ILE A 57 -37.85 -13.85 -20.55
CA ILE A 57 -38.42 -14.34 -19.27
C ILE A 57 -38.26 -13.35 -18.10
N GLU A 58 -37.90 -12.11 -18.41
CA GLU A 58 -37.84 -10.91 -17.54
C GLU A 58 -39.13 -10.58 -16.73
N SER A 59 -40.22 -11.33 -16.88
CA SER A 59 -41.42 -11.28 -16.03
C SER A 59 -41.45 -12.37 -14.93
N SER A 60 -40.60 -13.38 -15.03
CA SER A 60 -40.51 -14.49 -14.07
C SER A 60 -39.98 -14.06 -12.69
N ARG A 61 -40.16 -14.95 -11.72
CA ARG A 61 -39.64 -14.84 -10.35
C ARG A 61 -39.01 -16.17 -9.93
N VAL A 62 -37.98 -16.10 -9.10
CA VAL A 62 -37.35 -17.29 -8.51
C VAL A 62 -38.36 -18.01 -7.62
N GLN A 63 -38.42 -19.34 -7.73
CA GLN A 63 -39.17 -20.18 -6.79
C GLN A 63 -38.23 -20.67 -5.68
N GLN A 64 -38.66 -20.59 -4.43
CA GLN A 64 -37.91 -21.09 -3.27
C GLN A 64 -38.43 -22.47 -2.86
N ALA A 65 -37.50 -23.38 -2.59
CA ALA A 65 -37.77 -24.76 -2.20
C ALA A 65 -37.01 -25.12 -0.90
N PRO A 66 -37.40 -26.22 -0.21
CA PRO A 66 -36.62 -26.74 0.92
C PRO A 66 -35.18 -27.07 0.49
N GLY A 67 -34.23 -26.24 0.94
CA GLY A 67 -32.81 -26.37 0.61
C GLY A 67 -32.26 -25.39 -0.43
N GLY A 68 -33.07 -24.50 -1.02
CA GLY A 68 -32.53 -23.49 -1.95
C GLY A 68 -33.51 -22.78 -2.88
N TRP A 69 -32.98 -22.23 -3.96
CA TRP A 69 -33.69 -21.59 -5.06
C TRP A 69 -33.73 -22.49 -6.30
N ILE A 70 -34.88 -22.61 -6.95
CA ILE A 70 -35.02 -23.29 -8.24
C ILE A 70 -34.66 -22.30 -9.37
N PRO A 71 -33.76 -22.64 -10.30
CA PRO A 71 -33.48 -21.78 -11.47
C PRO A 71 -34.71 -21.68 -12.38
N VAL A 72 -34.87 -20.53 -13.03
CA VAL A 72 -36.01 -20.27 -13.92
C VAL A 72 -35.81 -21.02 -15.24
N PRO A 73 -36.74 -21.90 -15.65
CA PRO A 73 -36.64 -22.58 -16.95
C PRO A 73 -36.80 -21.58 -18.09
N VAL A 74 -35.91 -21.66 -19.08
CA VAL A 74 -36.10 -21.04 -20.39
C VAL A 74 -36.97 -21.98 -21.23
N HIS A 75 -36.55 -23.23 -21.39
CA HIS A 75 -37.37 -24.27 -22.00
C HIS A 75 -36.99 -25.67 -21.52
N SER A 76 -37.96 -26.58 -21.53
CA SER A 76 -37.77 -28.00 -21.25
C SER A 76 -36.88 -28.68 -22.30
N ALA A 77 -36.37 -29.86 -21.97
CA ALA A 77 -35.78 -30.76 -22.96
C ALA A 77 -36.86 -31.24 -23.94
N ASN A 78 -36.48 -31.45 -25.20
CA ASN A 78 -37.26 -32.12 -26.22
C ASN A 78 -36.39 -33.22 -26.85
N PRO A 79 -36.48 -34.47 -26.35
CA PRO A 79 -35.67 -35.59 -26.84
C PRO A 79 -35.89 -35.91 -28.32
N GLU A 80 -37.13 -35.78 -28.82
CA GLU A 80 -37.49 -36.04 -30.22
C GLU A 80 -36.76 -35.09 -31.20
N ALA A 81 -36.53 -33.84 -30.79
CA ALA A 81 -35.82 -32.83 -31.57
C ALA A 81 -34.30 -32.77 -31.27
N GLY A 82 -33.80 -33.62 -30.38
CA GLY A 82 -32.41 -33.60 -29.92
C GLY A 82 -32.02 -32.34 -29.11
N ILE A 83 -32.96 -31.73 -28.39
CA ILE A 83 -32.75 -30.47 -27.66
C ILE A 83 -32.74 -30.74 -26.15
N GLY A 84 -31.68 -30.38 -25.45
CA GLY A 84 -31.58 -30.48 -23.99
C GLY A 84 -32.23 -29.31 -23.26
N ALA A 85 -32.53 -29.47 -21.98
CA ALA A 85 -33.20 -28.43 -21.18
C ALA A 85 -32.30 -27.21 -20.96
N LEU A 86 -32.89 -26.01 -20.93
CA LEU A 86 -32.20 -24.76 -20.65
C LEU A 86 -32.88 -24.02 -19.50
N SER A 87 -32.10 -23.62 -18.50
CA SER A 87 -32.55 -22.82 -17.35
C SER A 87 -31.54 -21.73 -17.00
N CYS A 88 -31.97 -20.71 -16.26
CA CYS A 88 -31.06 -19.67 -15.78
C CYS A 88 -31.42 -19.13 -14.40
N MET A 89 -30.44 -18.52 -13.75
CA MET A 89 -30.57 -17.81 -12.49
C MET A 89 -29.86 -16.47 -12.61
N SER A 90 -30.51 -15.40 -12.15
CA SER A 90 -30.07 -14.03 -12.29
C SER A 90 -30.63 -13.19 -11.16
N LEU A 91 -29.90 -12.15 -10.74
CA LEU A 91 -30.43 -11.17 -9.78
C LEU A 91 -31.70 -10.48 -10.31
N GLY A 92 -31.87 -10.35 -11.64
CA GLY A 92 -33.06 -9.75 -12.25
C GLY A 92 -34.40 -10.42 -11.89
N PHE A 93 -34.39 -11.69 -11.47
CA PHE A 93 -35.57 -12.41 -10.99
C PHE A 93 -35.90 -12.14 -9.50
N LEU A 94 -34.99 -11.49 -8.77
CA LEU A 94 -35.10 -11.16 -7.33
C LEU A 94 -35.35 -9.66 -7.08
N LEU A 95 -35.21 -8.81 -8.11
CA LEU A 95 -35.58 -7.39 -8.03
C LEU A 95 -37.10 -7.21 -7.94
N ARG A 96 -37.56 -6.11 -7.33
CA ARG A 96 -39.00 -5.81 -7.24
C ARG A 96 -39.49 -5.31 -8.59
N GLU A 97 -38.79 -4.30 -9.11
CA GLU A 97 -39.08 -3.64 -10.39
C GLU A 97 -37.85 -3.71 -11.31
N ARG A 98 -38.09 -3.71 -12.62
CA ARG A 98 -37.03 -3.89 -13.63
C ARG A 98 -36.03 -2.73 -13.71
N GLY A 99 -36.37 -1.57 -13.13
CA GLY A 99 -35.51 -0.40 -13.05
C GLY A 99 -34.74 -0.28 -11.73
N ASP A 100 -34.86 -1.24 -10.81
CA ASP A 100 -34.21 -1.19 -9.49
C ASP A 100 -32.67 -1.19 -9.62
N ALA A 101 -32.03 -0.03 -9.40
CA ALA A 101 -30.59 0.10 -9.43
C ALA A 101 -29.93 -0.65 -8.24
N VAL A 102 -29.03 -1.60 -8.54
CA VAL A 102 -28.40 -2.48 -7.53
C VAL A 102 -27.20 -1.81 -6.87
N VAL A 103 -27.47 -0.79 -6.06
CA VAL A 103 -26.44 0.00 -5.35
C VAL A 103 -25.97 -0.73 -4.08
N TRP A 104 -25.23 -1.83 -4.24
CA TRP A 104 -24.77 -2.69 -3.14
C TRP A 104 -23.26 -2.60 -2.88
N ARG A 105 -22.86 -2.46 -1.61
CA ARG A 105 -21.44 -2.48 -1.18
C ARG A 105 -20.81 -3.87 -1.37
N GLY A 106 -19.52 -3.92 -1.71
CA GLY A 106 -18.73 -5.14 -2.01
C GLY A 106 -19.09 -6.38 -1.19
N PRO A 107 -19.03 -6.37 0.16
CA PRO A 107 -19.35 -7.55 0.98
C PRO A 107 -20.75 -8.14 0.76
N LYS A 108 -21.75 -7.34 0.38
CA LYS A 108 -23.10 -7.83 0.03
C LYS A 108 -23.10 -8.49 -1.36
N LYS A 109 -22.30 -7.99 -2.30
CA LYS A 109 -22.08 -8.63 -3.61
C LYS A 109 -21.34 -9.97 -3.44
N THR A 110 -20.25 -10.00 -2.68
CA THR A 110 -19.51 -11.22 -2.29
C THR A 110 -20.45 -12.27 -1.69
N ALA A 111 -21.32 -11.85 -0.75
CA ALA A 111 -22.32 -12.74 -0.16
C ALA A 111 -23.33 -13.27 -1.19
N MET A 112 -23.82 -12.43 -2.11
CA MET A 112 -24.75 -12.84 -3.17
C MET A 112 -24.11 -13.81 -4.17
N VAL A 113 -22.86 -13.58 -4.60
CA VAL A 113 -22.11 -14.51 -5.47
C VAL A 113 -21.93 -15.86 -4.78
N ARG A 114 -21.55 -15.88 -3.50
CA ARG A 114 -21.47 -17.11 -2.69
C ARG A 114 -22.82 -17.81 -2.56
N GLN A 115 -23.89 -17.05 -2.36
CA GLN A 115 -25.25 -17.59 -2.26
C GLN A 115 -25.72 -18.20 -3.58
N PHE A 116 -25.50 -17.55 -4.72
CA PHE A 116 -25.83 -18.14 -6.03
C PHE A 116 -25.06 -19.43 -6.34
N LEU A 117 -23.85 -19.59 -5.82
CA LEU A 117 -23.06 -20.81 -5.98
C LEU A 117 -23.44 -21.91 -4.96
N SER A 118 -24.06 -21.55 -3.83
CA SER A 118 -24.35 -22.45 -2.70
C SER A 118 -25.81 -22.89 -2.60
N ASP A 119 -26.75 -22.02 -2.95
CA ASP A 119 -28.20 -22.16 -2.68
C ASP A 119 -29.02 -22.48 -3.95
N VAL A 120 -28.43 -22.46 -5.17
CA VAL A 120 -29.19 -22.68 -6.42
C VAL A 120 -29.25 -24.17 -6.76
N LEU A 121 -30.45 -24.72 -6.81
CA LEU A 121 -30.72 -26.14 -7.02
C LEU A 121 -30.76 -26.48 -8.52
N TRP A 122 -29.58 -26.51 -9.15
CA TRP A 122 -29.42 -26.72 -10.60
C TRP A 122 -29.96 -28.06 -11.12
N GLY A 123 -29.95 -29.11 -10.29
CA GLY A 123 -30.23 -30.47 -10.76
C GLY A 123 -29.10 -31.04 -11.62
N GLU A 124 -29.39 -32.09 -12.40
CA GLU A 124 -28.42 -32.74 -13.30
C GLU A 124 -28.20 -31.88 -14.56
N ILE A 125 -27.15 -31.07 -14.59
CA ILE A 125 -26.78 -30.26 -15.76
C ILE A 125 -25.40 -30.61 -16.32
N ASP A 126 -25.32 -30.76 -17.64
CA ASP A 126 -24.05 -31.00 -18.34
C ASP A 126 -23.15 -29.76 -18.25
N TYR A 127 -23.71 -28.58 -18.51
CA TYR A 127 -22.96 -27.32 -18.52
C TYR A 127 -23.63 -26.23 -17.67
N LEU A 128 -22.86 -25.61 -16.78
CA LEU A 128 -23.19 -24.35 -16.14
C LEU A 128 -22.33 -23.24 -16.74
N LEU A 129 -22.94 -22.36 -17.53
CA LEU A 129 -22.29 -21.13 -18.00
C LEU A 129 -22.44 -20.03 -16.95
N ILE A 130 -21.37 -19.35 -16.58
CA ILE A 130 -21.41 -18.24 -15.62
C ILE A 130 -21.08 -16.93 -16.34
N ASP A 131 -22.07 -16.04 -16.47
CA ASP A 131 -21.92 -14.70 -17.05
C ASP A 131 -21.47 -13.73 -15.97
N THR A 132 -20.26 -13.18 -16.10
CA THR A 132 -19.67 -12.32 -15.06
C THR A 132 -19.97 -10.83 -15.28
N PRO A 133 -19.75 -9.94 -14.29
CA PRO A 133 -19.62 -8.51 -14.57
C PRO A 133 -18.38 -8.22 -15.41
N PRO A 134 -18.26 -7.02 -16.01
CA PRO A 134 -17.04 -6.56 -16.67
C PRO A 134 -15.99 -6.02 -15.69
N GLY A 135 -14.72 -6.01 -16.13
CA GLY A 135 -13.58 -5.55 -15.32
C GLY A 135 -12.88 -6.71 -14.62
N THR A 136 -12.19 -6.46 -13.49
CA THR A 136 -11.53 -7.50 -12.67
C THR A 136 -11.82 -7.23 -11.18
N SER A 137 -13.08 -7.32 -10.77
CA SER A 137 -13.58 -6.78 -9.49
C SER A 137 -13.75 -7.83 -8.38
N ASP A 138 -14.19 -7.40 -7.19
CA ASP A 138 -14.46 -8.26 -6.03
C ASP A 138 -15.36 -9.45 -6.36
N GLU A 139 -16.31 -9.29 -7.28
CA GLU A 139 -17.21 -10.35 -7.75
C GLU A 139 -16.45 -11.49 -8.46
N HIS A 140 -15.42 -11.18 -9.24
CA HIS A 140 -14.58 -12.18 -9.93
C HIS A 140 -13.68 -12.92 -8.94
N ILE A 141 -13.08 -12.19 -7.99
CA ILE A 141 -12.26 -12.79 -6.93
C ILE A 141 -13.14 -13.71 -6.07
N SER A 142 -14.33 -13.24 -5.67
CA SER A 142 -15.31 -14.03 -4.93
C SER A 142 -15.77 -15.28 -5.69
N LEU A 143 -16.01 -15.17 -7.01
CA LEU A 143 -16.35 -16.30 -7.87
C LEU A 143 -15.21 -17.34 -7.88
N ALA A 144 -13.98 -16.91 -8.17
CA ALA A 144 -12.82 -17.80 -8.24
C ALA A 144 -12.49 -18.46 -6.89
N GLU A 145 -12.48 -17.69 -5.80
CA GLU A 145 -12.29 -18.22 -4.43
C GLU A 145 -13.35 -19.26 -4.06
N THR A 146 -14.62 -18.99 -4.39
CA THR A 146 -15.72 -19.90 -4.04
C THR A 146 -15.65 -21.17 -4.87
N LEU A 147 -15.44 -21.07 -6.20
CA LEU A 147 -15.28 -22.24 -7.05
C LEU A 147 -14.06 -23.10 -6.66
N LEU A 148 -12.94 -22.49 -6.27
CA LEU A 148 -11.78 -23.21 -5.73
C LEU A 148 -12.04 -23.93 -4.39
N GLN A 149 -13.14 -23.62 -3.70
CA GLN A 149 -13.56 -24.25 -2.44
C GLN A 149 -14.73 -25.23 -2.61
N THR A 150 -15.64 -24.99 -3.56
CA THR A 150 -16.91 -25.74 -3.71
C THR A 150 -17.00 -26.61 -4.95
N ALA A 151 -16.13 -26.44 -5.94
CA ALA A 151 -16.12 -27.26 -7.15
C ALA A 151 -15.15 -28.45 -7.03
N TYR A 152 -15.48 -29.58 -7.62
CA TYR A 152 -14.59 -30.74 -7.67
C TYR A 152 -13.39 -30.50 -8.61
N PRO A 153 -12.22 -31.14 -8.36
CA PRO A 153 -11.07 -31.03 -9.25
C PRO A 153 -11.41 -31.41 -10.69
N GLY A 154 -11.25 -30.47 -11.63
CA GLY A 154 -11.61 -30.64 -13.05
C GLY A 154 -13.06 -30.34 -13.42
N GLN A 155 -13.93 -29.99 -12.47
CA GLN A 155 -15.32 -29.59 -12.73
C GLN A 155 -15.39 -28.19 -13.38
N VAL A 156 -14.48 -27.28 -13.04
CA VAL A 156 -14.29 -26.02 -13.76
C VAL A 156 -13.51 -26.32 -15.04
N ALA A 157 -14.23 -26.39 -16.16
CA ALA A 157 -13.70 -26.70 -17.47
C ALA A 157 -12.82 -25.57 -18.03
N GLY A 158 -13.13 -24.31 -17.68
CA GLY A 158 -12.30 -23.15 -18.00
C GLY A 158 -13.13 -21.88 -18.26
N ALA A 159 -12.50 -20.93 -18.95
CA ALA A 159 -13.09 -19.64 -19.30
C ALA A 159 -13.07 -19.36 -20.81
N VAL A 160 -14.18 -18.85 -21.34
CA VAL A 160 -14.30 -18.19 -22.64
C VAL A 160 -14.16 -16.69 -22.42
N VAL A 161 -13.23 -16.05 -23.12
CA VAL A 161 -12.91 -14.63 -22.93
C VAL A 161 -13.39 -13.80 -24.13
N VAL A 162 -14.20 -12.78 -23.90
CA VAL A 162 -14.85 -11.97 -24.95
C VAL A 162 -14.17 -10.61 -25.10
N THR A 163 -13.89 -10.18 -26.33
CA THR A 163 -13.40 -8.83 -26.66
C THR A 163 -14.02 -8.34 -27.97
N THR A 164 -14.00 -7.03 -28.23
CA THR A 164 -14.10 -6.51 -29.60
C THR A 164 -12.71 -6.43 -30.25
N PRO A 165 -12.59 -6.21 -31.58
CA PRO A 165 -11.30 -6.05 -32.27
C PRO A 165 -10.52 -4.78 -31.88
N GLN A 166 -11.15 -3.87 -31.15
CA GLN A 166 -10.61 -2.54 -30.84
C GLN A 166 -9.47 -2.64 -29.83
N ALA A 167 -8.34 -1.95 -30.09
CA ALA A 167 -7.17 -1.96 -29.20
C ALA A 167 -7.49 -1.56 -27.75
N VAL A 168 -8.50 -0.70 -27.53
CA VAL A 168 -8.96 -0.30 -26.19
C VAL A 168 -9.72 -1.43 -25.47
N SER A 169 -10.47 -2.26 -26.19
CA SER A 169 -11.09 -3.47 -25.62
C SER A 169 -10.04 -4.51 -25.31
N THR A 170 -9.15 -4.81 -26.25
CA THR A 170 -8.12 -5.84 -26.05
C THR A 170 -7.15 -5.45 -24.93
N ALA A 171 -6.76 -4.18 -24.80
CA ALA A 171 -5.93 -3.70 -23.69
C ALA A 171 -6.58 -3.91 -22.30
N ASP A 172 -7.90 -3.79 -22.18
CA ASP A 172 -8.61 -4.11 -20.93
C ASP A 172 -8.81 -5.63 -20.77
N VAL A 173 -9.08 -6.37 -21.84
CA VAL A 173 -9.26 -7.84 -21.80
C VAL A 173 -7.95 -8.60 -21.55
N LYS A 174 -6.78 -8.03 -21.88
CA LYS A 174 -5.47 -8.54 -21.43
C LYS A 174 -5.35 -8.60 -19.91
N LYS A 175 -6.08 -7.76 -19.16
CA LYS A 175 -6.15 -7.81 -17.69
C LYS A 175 -6.92 -9.05 -17.22
N GLU A 176 -7.96 -9.44 -17.96
CA GLU A 176 -8.77 -10.64 -17.74
C GLU A 176 -7.99 -11.94 -18.00
N LEU A 177 -7.25 -12.01 -19.13
CA LEU A 177 -6.37 -13.14 -19.42
C LEU A 177 -5.27 -13.29 -18.34
N ASN A 178 -4.76 -12.17 -17.84
CA ASN A 178 -3.86 -12.15 -16.67
C ASN A 178 -4.55 -12.54 -15.36
N PHE A 179 -5.85 -12.27 -15.17
CA PHE A 179 -6.62 -12.73 -14.02
C PHE A 179 -6.73 -14.26 -14.04
N CYS A 180 -7.16 -14.87 -15.15
CA CYS A 180 -7.22 -16.33 -15.32
C CYS A 180 -5.87 -17.00 -15.02
N LYS A 181 -4.78 -16.46 -15.59
CA LYS A 181 -3.40 -16.95 -15.37
C LYS A 181 -2.92 -16.79 -13.92
N LYS A 182 -3.49 -15.85 -13.15
CA LYS A 182 -3.20 -15.63 -11.70
C LYS A 182 -4.08 -16.49 -10.78
N THR A 183 -5.28 -16.87 -11.18
CA THR A 183 -6.21 -17.70 -10.41
C THR A 183 -6.10 -19.20 -10.72
N GLY A 184 -5.37 -19.57 -11.78
CA GLY A 184 -5.24 -20.96 -12.23
C GLY A 184 -6.41 -21.45 -13.09
N ILE A 185 -7.29 -20.53 -13.52
CA ILE A 185 -8.42 -20.85 -14.39
C ILE A 185 -7.90 -21.02 -15.83
N HIS A 186 -8.10 -22.21 -16.39
CA HIS A 186 -7.78 -22.50 -17.79
C HIS A 186 -8.61 -21.62 -18.73
N VAL A 187 -7.98 -21.01 -19.75
CA VAL A 187 -8.67 -20.26 -20.80
C VAL A 187 -8.90 -21.21 -21.98
N ILE A 188 -10.17 -21.51 -22.24
CA ILE A 188 -10.62 -22.34 -23.38
C ILE A 188 -10.33 -21.58 -24.69
N GLY A 189 -10.60 -20.27 -24.69
CA GLY A 189 -10.13 -19.39 -25.75
C GLY A 189 -10.83 -18.02 -25.79
N VAL A 190 -10.43 -17.22 -26.78
CA VAL A 190 -10.91 -15.85 -27.01
C VAL A 190 -11.93 -15.81 -28.15
N VAL A 191 -13.04 -15.10 -27.93
CA VAL A 191 -14.03 -14.73 -28.96
C VAL A 191 -13.85 -13.25 -29.31
N GLU A 192 -13.61 -12.93 -30.58
CA GLU A 192 -13.64 -11.56 -31.09
C GLU A 192 -15.08 -11.23 -31.56
N ASN A 193 -15.85 -10.57 -30.69
CA ASN A 193 -17.23 -10.17 -30.94
C ASN A 193 -17.32 -8.79 -31.60
N MET A 194 -18.44 -8.49 -32.27
CA MET A 194 -18.63 -7.25 -33.03
C MET A 194 -17.56 -7.01 -34.12
N SER A 195 -17.06 -8.09 -34.72
CA SER A 195 -15.98 -8.09 -35.72
C SER A 195 -16.40 -7.73 -37.15
N GLY A 196 -17.60 -7.16 -37.30
CA GLY A 196 -18.28 -6.92 -38.58
C GLY A 196 -19.77 -6.63 -38.39
N PHE A 197 -20.48 -6.31 -39.46
CA PHE A 197 -21.91 -6.04 -39.51
C PHE A 197 -22.55 -6.81 -40.67
N VAL A 198 -23.46 -7.73 -40.37
CA VAL A 198 -24.26 -8.43 -41.38
C VAL A 198 -25.34 -7.48 -41.88
N CYS A 199 -25.23 -6.98 -43.11
CA CYS A 199 -26.25 -6.09 -43.65
C CYS A 199 -27.54 -6.87 -43.97
N PRO A 200 -28.70 -6.53 -43.38
CA PRO A 200 -29.95 -7.27 -43.59
C PRO A 200 -30.56 -7.05 -44.99
N ASN A 201 -29.94 -6.22 -45.84
CA ASN A 201 -30.54 -5.76 -47.10
C ASN A 201 -29.61 -5.87 -48.34
N CYS A 202 -28.31 -6.13 -48.19
CA CYS A 202 -27.36 -6.19 -49.32
C CYS A 202 -26.34 -7.33 -49.27
N SER A 203 -26.58 -8.38 -48.46
CA SER A 203 -25.78 -9.61 -48.36
C SER A 203 -24.30 -9.49 -47.92
N GLU A 204 -23.75 -8.27 -47.83
CA GLU A 204 -22.38 -8.01 -47.42
C GLU A 204 -22.18 -7.98 -45.90
N CYS A 205 -20.99 -8.39 -45.44
CA CYS A 205 -20.57 -8.32 -44.03
C CYS A 205 -19.38 -7.35 -43.87
N THR A 206 -19.69 -6.08 -43.62
CA THR A 206 -18.73 -4.95 -43.60
C THR A 206 -18.12 -4.74 -42.21
N ASP A 207 -16.88 -4.24 -42.13
CA ASP A 207 -16.19 -4.02 -40.84
C ASP A 207 -16.49 -2.67 -40.21
N ILE A 208 -17.03 -2.70 -38.98
CA ILE A 208 -17.40 -1.51 -38.20
C ILE A 208 -16.17 -0.82 -37.60
N PHE A 209 -15.14 -1.59 -37.23
CA PHE A 209 -13.97 -1.10 -36.48
C PHE A 209 -12.65 -1.56 -37.11
N SER A 210 -12.38 -2.87 -37.05
CA SER A 210 -11.20 -3.57 -37.59
C SER A 210 -11.45 -5.08 -37.40
N ARG A 211 -10.49 -5.94 -37.76
CA ARG A 211 -10.51 -7.40 -37.49
C ARG A 211 -9.18 -7.87 -36.91
N GLY A 212 -9.21 -8.95 -36.12
CA GLY A 212 -8.03 -9.69 -35.68
C GLY A 212 -7.28 -9.11 -34.46
N GLY A 213 -7.81 -8.09 -33.79
CA GLY A 213 -7.22 -7.56 -32.55
C GLY A 213 -7.34 -8.55 -31.38
N GLY A 214 -8.47 -9.25 -31.28
CA GLY A 214 -8.69 -10.33 -30.31
C GLY A 214 -7.92 -11.61 -30.65
N GLU A 215 -7.68 -11.85 -31.94
CA GLU A 215 -6.89 -12.97 -32.44
C GLU A 215 -5.39 -12.78 -32.16
N ALA A 216 -4.85 -11.59 -32.47
CA ALA A 216 -3.48 -11.22 -32.08
C ALA A 216 -3.28 -11.30 -30.56
N MET A 217 -4.26 -10.86 -29.77
CA MET A 217 -4.25 -11.00 -28.31
C MET A 217 -4.29 -12.47 -27.85
N ALA A 218 -4.99 -13.35 -28.55
CA ALA A 218 -5.03 -14.78 -28.23
C ALA A 218 -3.66 -15.45 -28.46
N ILE A 219 -3.05 -15.15 -29.62
CA ILE A 219 -1.69 -15.59 -29.99
C ILE A 219 -0.66 -15.08 -28.98
N GLU A 220 -0.69 -13.80 -28.63
CA GLU A 220 0.19 -13.16 -27.63
C GLU A 220 0.12 -13.81 -26.24
N PHE A 221 -1.02 -14.41 -25.88
CA PHE A 221 -1.25 -15.03 -24.58
C PHE A 221 -1.14 -16.56 -24.60
N GLU A 222 -0.81 -17.16 -25.74
CA GLU A 222 -0.73 -18.62 -25.94
C GLU A 222 -2.06 -19.34 -25.63
N VAL A 223 -3.19 -18.68 -25.92
CA VAL A 223 -4.55 -19.22 -25.70
C VAL A 223 -5.28 -19.47 -27.03
N GLY A 224 -6.24 -20.40 -27.03
CA GLY A 224 -7.03 -20.70 -28.21
C GLY A 224 -7.79 -19.49 -28.74
N PHE A 225 -7.90 -19.35 -30.06
CA PHE A 225 -8.80 -18.40 -30.69
C PHE A 225 -10.05 -19.14 -31.19
N LEU A 226 -11.21 -18.79 -30.63
CA LEU A 226 -12.48 -19.46 -30.92
C LEU A 226 -13.20 -18.87 -32.14
N GLY A 227 -12.78 -17.68 -32.59
CA GLY A 227 -13.19 -17.08 -33.87
C GLY A 227 -13.78 -15.67 -33.75
N ARG A 228 -14.35 -15.21 -34.87
CA ARG A 228 -14.85 -13.85 -35.09
C ARG A 228 -16.38 -13.84 -35.26
N VAL A 229 -17.09 -13.13 -34.38
CA VAL A 229 -18.56 -12.98 -34.37
C VAL A 229 -18.94 -11.58 -34.89
N PRO A 230 -19.64 -11.45 -36.03
CA PRO A 230 -20.18 -10.18 -36.48
C PRO A 230 -21.45 -9.78 -35.72
N ILE A 231 -21.80 -8.50 -35.75
CA ILE A 231 -23.13 -8.02 -35.35
C ILE A 231 -24.15 -8.51 -36.39
N ASP A 232 -25.10 -9.33 -35.96
CA ASP A 232 -26.21 -9.80 -36.78
C ASP A 232 -27.55 -9.20 -36.30
N PRO A 233 -28.16 -8.25 -37.05
CA PRO A 233 -29.46 -7.69 -36.71
C PRO A 233 -30.60 -8.72 -36.63
N GLN A 234 -30.51 -9.85 -37.35
CA GLN A 234 -31.53 -10.90 -37.27
C GLN A 234 -31.51 -11.62 -35.91
N PHE A 235 -30.34 -11.70 -35.26
CA PHE A 235 -30.26 -12.20 -33.89
C PHE A 235 -30.96 -11.25 -32.90
N VAL A 236 -30.81 -9.93 -33.08
CA VAL A 236 -31.53 -8.92 -32.27
C VAL A 236 -33.04 -9.03 -32.50
N MET A 237 -33.49 -9.16 -33.75
CA MET A 237 -34.92 -9.35 -34.07
C MET A 237 -35.49 -10.67 -33.50
N LEU A 238 -34.67 -11.73 -33.42
CA LEU A 238 -35.06 -12.98 -32.78
C LEU A 238 -35.30 -12.79 -31.28
N LEU A 239 -34.41 -12.11 -30.54
CA LEU A 239 -34.59 -11.89 -29.11
C LEU A 239 -35.67 -10.83 -28.80
N GLU A 240 -35.66 -9.70 -29.50
CA GLU A 240 -36.51 -8.54 -29.18
C GLU A 240 -37.91 -8.59 -29.79
N ALA A 241 -38.13 -9.34 -30.88
CA ALA A 241 -39.45 -9.51 -31.50
C ALA A 241 -39.94 -10.97 -31.53
N GLY A 242 -39.07 -11.97 -31.27
CA GLY A 242 -39.43 -13.38 -31.44
C GLY A 242 -39.50 -13.80 -32.92
N ARG A 243 -38.89 -13.04 -33.82
CA ARG A 243 -38.97 -13.26 -35.27
C ARG A 243 -37.94 -14.30 -35.74
N THR A 244 -38.34 -15.20 -36.63
CA THR A 244 -37.41 -16.16 -37.24
C THR A 244 -36.40 -15.41 -38.14
N PRO A 245 -35.07 -15.60 -37.96
CA PRO A 245 -34.04 -14.97 -38.79
C PRO A 245 -34.20 -15.26 -40.29
N VAL A 246 -34.04 -14.23 -41.13
CA VAL A 246 -34.05 -14.34 -42.60
C VAL A 246 -32.95 -13.45 -43.19
N TYR A 247 -32.22 -13.95 -44.19
CA TYR A 247 -31.10 -13.26 -44.85
C TYR A 247 -31.36 -13.09 -46.35
N PRO A 248 -30.88 -12.01 -46.99
CA PRO A 248 -30.88 -11.88 -48.44
C PRO A 248 -30.17 -13.04 -49.15
N VAL A 249 -30.60 -13.34 -50.39
CA VAL A 249 -29.92 -14.31 -51.26
C VAL A 249 -28.47 -13.89 -51.45
N GLY A 250 -27.53 -14.82 -51.22
CA GLY A 250 -26.09 -14.57 -51.40
C GLY A 250 -25.39 -13.95 -50.21
N THR A 251 -26.00 -13.93 -49.02
CA THR A 251 -25.36 -13.45 -47.79
C THR A 251 -24.22 -14.39 -47.40
N VAL A 252 -22.96 -13.93 -47.38
CA VAL A 252 -21.81 -14.75 -47.01
C VAL A 252 -21.18 -14.27 -45.71
N ILE A 253 -21.06 -15.16 -44.73
CA ILE A 253 -20.52 -14.87 -43.39
C ILE A 253 -19.45 -15.91 -43.09
N ASN A 254 -18.22 -15.45 -42.82
CA ASN A 254 -17.04 -16.29 -42.56
C ASN A 254 -16.79 -17.42 -43.59
N GLY A 255 -17.26 -17.25 -44.83
CA GLY A 255 -17.12 -18.21 -45.93
C GLY A 255 -18.33 -19.11 -46.18
N GLU A 256 -19.32 -19.14 -45.28
CA GLU A 256 -20.57 -19.88 -45.50
C GLU A 256 -21.67 -19.00 -46.11
N SER A 257 -22.47 -19.61 -46.98
CA SER A 257 -23.62 -18.96 -47.63
C SER A 257 -24.91 -19.13 -46.81
N PHE A 258 -25.65 -18.02 -46.71
CA PHE A 258 -26.94 -17.87 -46.06
C PHE A 258 -27.90 -17.14 -47.02
N GLY A 259 -29.18 -17.50 -46.94
CA GLY A 259 -30.24 -16.98 -47.81
C GLY A 259 -31.56 -17.69 -47.52
N PRO A 260 -32.64 -17.34 -48.23
CA PRO A 260 -33.92 -18.02 -48.07
C PRO A 260 -33.81 -19.48 -48.54
N GLN A 261 -34.08 -20.43 -47.66
CA GLN A 261 -34.44 -21.79 -48.07
C GLN A 261 -35.86 -21.75 -48.66
N GLU A 262 -36.09 -22.51 -49.73
CA GLU A 262 -37.40 -22.60 -50.36
C GLU A 262 -38.45 -23.21 -49.40
N ASN A 263 -39.67 -22.68 -49.46
CA ASN A 263 -40.87 -23.20 -48.78
C ASN A 263 -40.82 -23.27 -47.24
N GLY A 264 -40.96 -22.10 -46.60
CA GLY A 264 -41.35 -21.99 -45.19
C GLY A 264 -42.50 -20.98 -45.02
N ASN A 265 -43.66 -21.43 -44.51
CA ASN A 265 -44.79 -20.55 -44.21
C ASN A 265 -44.39 -19.46 -43.20
N ALA A 266 -45.07 -18.30 -43.27
CA ALA A 266 -44.92 -17.22 -42.30
C ALA A 266 -45.18 -17.74 -40.88
N THR A 267 -44.10 -17.98 -40.13
CA THR A 267 -44.18 -18.43 -38.73
C THR A 267 -44.52 -17.25 -37.84
N ILE A 268 -45.45 -17.45 -36.90
CA ILE A 268 -45.98 -16.38 -36.06
C ILE A 268 -44.83 -15.75 -35.24
N ASP A 269 -44.71 -14.43 -35.35
CA ASP A 269 -43.85 -13.62 -34.49
C ASP A 269 -44.33 -13.81 -33.05
N SER A 270 -43.52 -14.53 -32.28
CA SER A 270 -43.88 -15.05 -30.96
C SER A 270 -42.61 -15.19 -30.14
N LYS A 271 -42.64 -14.56 -28.97
CA LYS A 271 -41.57 -14.59 -27.96
C LYS A 271 -41.57 -15.84 -27.08
N ASP A 272 -42.34 -16.88 -27.44
CA ASP A 272 -42.34 -18.15 -26.73
C ASP A 272 -40.91 -18.72 -26.58
N PRO A 273 -40.37 -18.80 -25.35
CA PRO A 273 -39.03 -19.32 -25.10
C PRO A 273 -38.84 -20.78 -25.58
N GLN A 274 -39.90 -21.57 -25.67
CA GLN A 274 -39.86 -22.94 -26.20
C GLN A 274 -39.61 -22.97 -27.72
N MET A 275 -39.91 -21.88 -28.43
CA MET A 275 -39.59 -21.72 -29.85
C MET A 275 -38.22 -21.07 -30.08
N LEU A 276 -37.63 -20.41 -29.09
CA LEU A 276 -36.40 -19.63 -29.25
C LEU A 276 -35.24 -20.47 -29.79
N ALA A 277 -34.95 -21.63 -29.20
CA ALA A 277 -33.90 -22.52 -29.66
C ALA A 277 -34.17 -23.08 -31.07
N LYS A 278 -35.43 -23.35 -31.42
CA LYS A 278 -35.81 -23.78 -32.78
C LYS A 278 -35.58 -22.66 -33.81
N LYS A 279 -36.04 -21.44 -33.51
CA LYS A 279 -35.84 -20.26 -34.37
C LYS A 279 -34.35 -19.88 -34.48
N TYR A 280 -33.56 -20.07 -33.42
CA TYR A 280 -32.11 -19.84 -33.43
C TYR A 280 -31.35 -20.70 -34.44
N LYS A 281 -31.82 -21.92 -34.79
CA LYS A 281 -31.23 -22.75 -35.87
C LYS A 281 -31.18 -22.05 -37.25
N HIS A 282 -32.00 -21.01 -37.45
CA HIS A 282 -31.99 -20.21 -38.68
C HIS A 282 -31.06 -18.98 -38.60
N CYS A 283 -30.56 -18.62 -37.42
CA CYS A 283 -29.60 -17.54 -37.24
C CYS A 283 -28.22 -17.92 -37.77
N SER A 284 -27.55 -17.02 -38.49
CA SER A 284 -26.19 -17.23 -39.02
C SER A 284 -25.19 -17.66 -37.94
N LEU A 285 -25.29 -17.02 -36.77
CA LEU A 285 -24.39 -17.22 -35.63
C LEU A 285 -24.55 -18.60 -34.97
N SER A 286 -25.68 -19.30 -35.20
CA SER A 286 -25.93 -20.62 -34.60
C SER A 286 -24.95 -21.69 -35.08
N ARG A 287 -24.52 -21.63 -36.35
CA ARG A 287 -23.48 -22.51 -36.90
C ARG A 287 -22.11 -22.19 -36.29
N PHE A 288 -21.77 -20.91 -36.17
CA PHE A 288 -20.52 -20.46 -35.57
C PHE A 288 -20.40 -20.92 -34.10
N PHE A 289 -21.44 -20.71 -33.29
CA PHE A 289 -21.45 -21.20 -31.91
C PHE A 289 -21.59 -22.73 -31.82
N GLY A 290 -22.23 -23.37 -32.81
CA GLY A 290 -22.18 -24.83 -32.97
C GLY A 290 -20.75 -25.36 -33.17
N ASP A 291 -19.95 -24.70 -34.02
CA ASP A 291 -18.54 -25.06 -34.23
C ASP A 291 -17.69 -24.85 -32.97
N ILE A 292 -17.94 -23.78 -32.20
CA ILE A 292 -17.29 -23.59 -30.90
C ILE A 292 -17.65 -24.73 -29.92
N THR A 293 -18.91 -25.17 -29.88
CA THR A 293 -19.34 -26.24 -28.95
C THR A 293 -18.98 -27.65 -29.41
N GLN A 294 -18.82 -27.88 -30.72
CA GLN A 294 -18.59 -29.22 -31.30
C GLN A 294 -17.15 -29.49 -31.75
N LYS A 295 -16.45 -28.50 -32.34
CA LYS A 295 -15.08 -28.67 -32.86
C LYS A 295 -14.02 -28.19 -31.87
N ASN A 296 -14.23 -27.03 -31.25
CA ASN A 296 -13.19 -26.31 -30.50
C ASN A 296 -13.21 -26.53 -28.97
N GLY A 297 -13.50 -27.76 -28.52
CA GLY A 297 -13.05 -28.24 -27.21
C GLY A 297 -14.06 -28.25 -26.06
N LEU A 298 -15.22 -27.59 -26.15
CA LEU A 298 -16.20 -27.60 -25.04
C LEU A 298 -16.75 -29.00 -24.72
N SER A 299 -16.99 -29.82 -25.75
CA SER A 299 -17.55 -31.18 -25.62
C SER A 299 -16.51 -32.31 -25.60
N SER A 300 -15.22 -32.01 -25.79
CA SER A 300 -14.16 -33.00 -26.03
C SER A 300 -12.97 -32.91 -25.06
N LEU A 301 -13.05 -32.05 -24.04
CA LEU A 301 -12.03 -31.88 -22.99
C LEU A 301 -11.67 -33.20 -22.27
N PRO A 302 -10.45 -33.76 -22.49
CA PRO A 302 -10.04 -34.98 -21.81
C PRO A 302 -9.60 -34.67 -20.37
N LEU A 303 -9.77 -35.64 -19.46
CA LEU A 303 -9.43 -35.54 -18.03
C LEU A 303 -7.90 -35.50 -17.72
N VAL A 304 -7.09 -35.07 -18.69
CA VAL A 304 -5.66 -35.42 -18.84
C VAL A 304 -4.70 -34.31 -18.37
N HIS A 305 -5.19 -33.15 -17.92
CA HIS A 305 -4.33 -32.02 -17.51
C HIS A 305 -4.25 -31.76 -16.00
N SER A 306 -5.00 -32.49 -15.17
CA SER A 306 -4.85 -32.43 -13.70
C SER A 306 -3.54 -33.08 -13.18
N LEU A 307 -2.94 -34.00 -13.94
CA LEU A 307 -1.73 -34.75 -13.55
C LEU A 307 -0.42 -34.18 -14.15
N ARG A 308 -0.51 -33.31 -15.15
CA ARG A 308 0.67 -32.83 -15.90
C ARG A 308 1.67 -32.06 -15.04
N PRO A 309 1.26 -31.13 -14.13
CA PRO A 309 2.17 -30.45 -13.22
C PRO A 309 2.87 -31.37 -12.21
N PHE A 310 2.29 -32.55 -11.92
CA PHE A 310 2.88 -33.54 -11.01
C PHE A 310 3.86 -34.47 -11.71
N LEU A 311 3.61 -34.83 -12.98
CA LEU A 311 4.47 -35.72 -13.74
C LEU A 311 5.67 -35.00 -14.37
N GLU A 312 5.51 -33.77 -14.87
CA GLU A 312 6.62 -33.03 -15.47
C GLU A 312 7.66 -32.55 -14.44
N TRP A 313 7.33 -32.52 -13.14
CA TRP A 313 8.31 -32.35 -12.06
C TRP A 313 9.11 -33.63 -11.73
N SER A 314 8.72 -34.78 -12.29
CA SER A 314 9.34 -36.09 -12.04
C SER A 314 10.21 -36.62 -13.19
N ALA A 315 10.27 -35.92 -14.34
CA ALA A 315 10.87 -36.42 -15.58
C ALA A 315 11.81 -35.41 -16.27
N ALA A 316 12.85 -34.96 -15.57
CA ALA A 316 14.06 -34.38 -16.19
C ALA A 316 15.24 -35.36 -16.01
N PRO A 317 16.10 -35.55 -17.03
CA PRO A 317 17.03 -36.68 -17.05
C PRO A 317 18.18 -36.53 -16.05
N LEU A 318 18.17 -37.36 -15.01
CA LEU A 318 19.31 -37.61 -14.13
C LEU A 318 20.32 -38.50 -14.86
N ASP A 319 21.19 -37.88 -15.66
CA ASP A 319 22.35 -38.55 -16.24
C ASP A 319 23.63 -37.75 -16.00
N ARG A 320 24.71 -38.45 -15.65
CA ARG A 320 26.04 -37.92 -15.25
C ARG A 320 26.07 -36.85 -14.15
N CYS A 321 26.01 -37.29 -12.89
CA CYS A 321 27.13 -37.02 -11.95
C CYS A 321 27.05 -37.92 -10.70
N SER A 322 27.96 -38.89 -10.58
CA SER A 322 28.13 -39.72 -9.39
C SER A 322 29.13 -39.11 -8.41
N HIS A 323 28.76 -38.92 -7.13
CA HIS A 323 29.61 -39.14 -5.94
C HIS A 323 28.84 -38.83 -4.61
N PHE A 324 29.30 -39.43 -3.51
CA PHE A 324 28.91 -39.20 -2.10
C PHE A 324 27.42 -39.29 -1.67
N GLY A 325 26.96 -40.52 -1.44
CA GLY A 325 26.98 -41.05 -0.05
C GLY A 325 25.92 -40.63 0.97
N LEU A 326 24.97 -39.72 0.69
CA LEU A 326 24.01 -39.23 1.71
C LEU A 326 22.51 -39.41 1.38
N ARG A 327 22.15 -40.40 0.55
CA ARG A 327 20.78 -40.54 -0.01
C ARG A 327 19.87 -41.63 0.59
N CYS A 328 20.35 -42.53 1.45
CA CYS A 328 19.58 -43.72 1.86
C CYS A 328 18.48 -43.46 2.91
N GLU A 329 18.81 -42.81 4.04
CA GLU A 329 17.89 -42.64 5.16
C GLU A 329 16.68 -41.75 4.83
N LEU A 330 16.90 -40.61 4.16
CA LEU A 330 15.82 -39.65 3.86
C LEU A 330 14.74 -40.26 2.93
N ALA A 331 15.16 -41.08 1.96
CA ALA A 331 14.26 -41.75 1.04
C ALA A 331 13.36 -42.78 1.75
N ARG A 332 13.90 -43.51 2.74
CA ARG A 332 13.13 -44.48 3.55
C ARG A 332 12.08 -43.81 4.43
N ILE A 333 12.43 -42.68 5.05
CA ILE A 333 11.50 -41.90 5.90
C ILE A 333 10.33 -41.37 5.05
N LEU A 334 10.62 -40.79 3.88
CA LEU A 334 9.59 -40.25 2.98
C LEU A 334 8.69 -41.35 2.38
N ALA A 335 9.25 -42.51 2.02
CA ALA A 335 8.48 -43.65 1.54
C ALA A 335 7.49 -44.18 2.60
N SER A 336 7.94 -44.33 3.85
CA SER A 336 7.08 -44.76 4.97
C SER A 336 5.95 -43.78 5.26
N PHE A 337 6.20 -42.47 5.12
CA PHE A 337 5.18 -41.44 5.28
C PHE A 337 4.11 -41.53 4.17
N ALA A 338 4.54 -41.69 2.91
CA ALA A 338 3.63 -41.81 1.76
C ALA A 338 2.77 -43.09 1.79
N GLU A 339 3.33 -44.23 2.24
CA GLU A 339 2.57 -45.47 2.36
C GLU A 339 1.54 -45.43 3.50
N THR A 340 1.78 -44.59 4.51
CA THR A 340 0.83 -44.38 5.62
C THR A 340 -0.34 -43.49 5.21
N THR A 341 -0.10 -42.44 4.40
CA THR A 341 -1.15 -41.50 3.98
C THR A 341 -2.15 -42.07 2.97
N SER A 342 -1.77 -43.07 2.17
CA SER A 342 -2.69 -43.67 1.17
C SER A 342 -3.80 -44.56 1.76
N LYS A 343 -3.60 -45.11 2.96
CA LYS A 343 -4.49 -46.15 3.53
C LYS A 343 -5.69 -45.60 4.33
N HIS A 344 -5.65 -44.35 4.81
CA HIS A 344 -6.72 -43.76 5.65
C HIS A 344 -7.09 -42.30 5.30
N PRO A 345 -7.76 -42.04 4.16
CA PRO A 345 -8.04 -40.68 3.66
C PRO A 345 -9.21 -39.93 4.34
N LYS A 346 -9.63 -40.31 5.57
CA LYS A 346 -10.88 -39.80 6.19
C LYS A 346 -10.77 -39.13 7.57
N ASN A 347 -9.58 -38.98 8.15
CA ASN A 347 -9.38 -38.25 9.42
C ASN A 347 -8.45 -37.05 9.24
N TYR A 348 -9.02 -35.86 9.01
CA TYR A 348 -8.31 -34.58 9.13
C TYR A 348 -9.20 -33.49 9.76
N GLN A 349 -9.33 -33.57 11.08
CA GLN A 349 -9.60 -32.41 11.94
C GLN A 349 -8.62 -32.45 13.12
N ALA A 350 -8.15 -31.26 13.53
CA ALA A 350 -7.27 -31.00 14.68
C ALA A 350 -5.90 -31.72 14.73
N ALA A 351 -4.84 -31.00 14.32
CA ALA A 351 -3.45 -31.31 14.70
C ALA A 351 -2.56 -30.04 14.66
N ASN A 352 -2.79 -29.09 15.58
CA ASN A 352 -1.84 -28.01 15.86
C ASN A 352 -0.78 -28.55 16.84
N THR A 353 0.42 -28.88 16.37
CA THR A 353 1.51 -29.38 17.23
C THR A 353 2.84 -28.72 16.89
N PHE A 354 3.44 -28.02 17.85
CA PHE A 354 4.82 -27.54 17.76
C PHE A 354 5.79 -28.74 17.70
N ILE A 355 6.85 -28.63 16.88
CA ILE A 355 8.03 -29.50 17.02
C ILE A 355 9.15 -28.66 17.61
N VAL A 356 9.50 -28.97 18.85
CA VAL A 356 10.73 -28.50 19.51
C VAL A 356 11.87 -29.42 19.10
N LEU A 357 12.99 -28.86 18.65
CA LEU A 357 14.24 -29.61 18.45
C LEU A 357 15.24 -29.25 19.55
N SER A 358 15.69 -30.29 20.26
CA SER A 358 16.63 -30.21 21.39
C SER A 358 18.09 -30.20 20.88
N PRO A 359 19.06 -29.53 21.54
CA PRO A 359 20.41 -29.37 21.02
C PRO A 359 21.25 -30.65 21.22
N SER A 360 21.49 -31.42 20.15
CA SER A 360 22.26 -32.68 20.22
C SER A 360 23.04 -33.06 18.96
N ILE A 361 23.56 -32.07 18.20
CA ILE A 361 24.58 -32.33 17.15
C ILE A 361 25.74 -31.35 17.33
N PHE A 362 26.64 -31.67 18.26
CA PHE A 362 27.86 -30.90 18.53
C PHE A 362 29.03 -31.86 18.78
N ASN A 363 29.50 -32.55 17.73
CA ASN A 363 30.83 -33.17 17.67
C ASN A 363 31.09 -33.84 16.31
N CYS A 364 31.98 -33.25 15.49
CA CYS A 364 32.99 -33.98 14.72
C CYS A 364 34.00 -32.98 14.15
N GLY A 365 35.27 -33.07 14.56
CA GLY A 365 36.31 -32.10 14.20
C GLY A 365 37.32 -32.64 13.19
N PHE A 366 37.87 -31.71 12.39
CA PHE A 366 39.19 -31.72 11.73
C PHE A 366 39.84 -33.03 11.28
N LEU A 367 40.30 -33.04 10.02
CA LEU A 367 41.70 -33.40 9.71
C LEU A 367 42.18 -32.72 8.41
N LEU A 368 43.40 -32.18 8.44
CA LEU A 368 44.08 -31.50 7.33
C LEU A 368 45.53 -32.01 7.19
N PRO A 369 45.98 -32.37 5.98
CA PRO A 369 47.40 -32.39 5.61
C PRO A 369 47.89 -31.01 5.12
N ARG A 370 49.22 -30.85 4.94
CA ARG A 370 49.90 -29.55 4.71
C ARG A 370 50.53 -29.43 3.30
N ARG A 371 50.81 -28.18 2.91
CA ARG A 371 51.94 -27.61 2.11
C ARG A 371 52.81 -28.59 1.27
N SER A 372 53.30 -28.29 0.06
CA SER A 372 53.21 -27.16 -0.90
C SER A 372 54.02 -27.56 -2.17
N SER A 373 54.35 -26.80 -3.24
CA SER A 373 54.33 -25.37 -3.63
C SER A 373 54.43 -25.30 -5.20
N SER A 374 54.50 -24.20 -5.97
CA SER A 374 54.53 -22.73 -5.73
C SER A 374 53.99 -21.96 -6.98
N ARG A 375 54.22 -20.63 -7.04
CA ARG A 375 54.17 -19.70 -8.20
C ARG A 375 53.61 -20.20 -9.56
N PHE A 376 52.50 -19.60 -10.02
CA PHE A 376 52.48 -18.66 -11.16
C PHE A 376 51.10 -17.94 -11.28
N HIS A 377 50.91 -17.13 -12.33
CA HIS A 377 49.79 -16.18 -12.51
C HIS A 377 48.42 -16.84 -12.80
N PRO A 378 47.29 -16.12 -12.59
CA PRO A 378 45.96 -16.71 -12.68
C PRO A 378 45.56 -17.08 -14.11
N VAL A 379 45.19 -18.35 -14.31
CA VAL A 379 44.59 -18.83 -15.57
C VAL A 379 43.06 -18.76 -15.47
N GLN A 380 42.48 -18.12 -16.48
CA GLN A 380 41.07 -17.84 -16.63
C GLN A 380 40.31 -19.11 -17.04
N PHE A 381 39.38 -19.60 -16.20
CA PHE A 381 38.58 -20.79 -16.54
C PHE A 381 37.49 -20.43 -17.55
N LEU A 382 37.76 -20.70 -18.83
CA LEU A 382 36.84 -20.49 -19.93
C LEU A 382 35.73 -21.56 -19.89
N LEU A 383 34.49 -21.14 -19.59
CA LEU A 383 33.28 -21.95 -19.80
C LEU A 383 32.51 -21.40 -21.01
N LEU A 384 32.16 -22.28 -21.95
CA LEU A 384 31.66 -21.86 -23.25
C LEU A 384 30.28 -21.19 -23.15
N THR A 385 30.21 -19.92 -23.55
CA THR A 385 28.96 -19.25 -23.90
C THR A 385 28.51 -19.74 -25.29
N CYS A 386 27.44 -20.53 -25.35
CA CYS A 386 26.74 -20.76 -26.62
C CYS A 386 25.90 -19.51 -26.93
N SER A 387 26.28 -18.77 -27.97
CA SER A 387 25.59 -17.55 -28.39
C SER A 387 24.70 -17.82 -29.60
N THR A 388 23.39 -18.00 -29.37
CA THR A 388 22.38 -17.88 -30.42
C THR A 388 22.11 -16.39 -30.67
N GLN A 389 22.63 -15.84 -31.77
CA GLN A 389 22.19 -14.54 -32.27
C GLN A 389 20.86 -14.71 -33.02
N GLU A 390 19.80 -14.12 -32.49
CA GLU A 390 18.60 -13.77 -33.26
C GLU A 390 18.31 -12.27 -33.08
N ASN A 391 17.76 -11.63 -34.11
CA ASN A 391 17.66 -10.18 -34.17
C ASN A 391 16.50 -9.65 -33.31
N GLY A 392 16.83 -9.22 -32.08
CA GLY A 392 15.89 -8.56 -31.18
C GLY A 392 15.42 -7.22 -31.73
N SER A 393 14.11 -7.09 -31.97
CA SER A 393 13.42 -5.80 -32.04
C SER A 393 12.70 -5.57 -30.71
N ASP A 394 13.05 -4.50 -30.00
CA ASP A 394 12.67 -4.32 -28.59
C ASP A 394 11.18 -4.03 -28.38
N ASN A 395 10.38 -5.08 -28.14
CA ASN A 395 9.04 -5.00 -27.57
C ASN A 395 9.04 -5.63 -26.17
N ILE A 396 9.34 -4.82 -25.15
CA ILE A 396 9.51 -5.27 -23.77
C ILE A 396 8.15 -5.47 -23.08
N HIS A 397 7.65 -6.71 -23.07
CA HIS A 397 6.56 -7.13 -22.20
C HIS A 397 7.05 -7.23 -20.74
N ILE A 398 6.57 -6.34 -19.85
CA ILE A 398 6.92 -6.38 -18.43
C ILE A 398 5.89 -7.24 -17.67
N THR A 399 6.18 -8.52 -17.52
CA THR A 399 5.46 -9.41 -16.59
C THR A 399 5.76 -9.01 -15.15
N GLN A 400 4.72 -8.70 -14.37
CA GLN A 400 4.85 -8.26 -12.98
C GLN A 400 5.22 -9.44 -12.06
N GLU A 401 6.52 -9.72 -11.96
CA GLU A 401 7.12 -10.85 -11.24
C GLU A 401 6.72 -10.87 -9.75
N ARG A 402 5.86 -11.82 -9.33
CA ARG A 402 5.49 -11.99 -7.91
C ARG A 402 6.69 -12.54 -7.13
N LEU A 403 7.45 -11.63 -6.54
CA LEU A 403 8.64 -11.94 -5.74
C LEU A 403 8.27 -12.83 -4.54
N GLY A 404 8.99 -13.94 -4.37
CA GLY A 404 8.86 -14.81 -3.20
C GLY A 404 9.16 -14.08 -1.89
N PHE A 405 8.55 -14.53 -0.79
CA PHE A 405 8.56 -13.86 0.52
C PHE A 405 9.94 -13.34 0.95
N TRP A 406 10.97 -14.19 0.92
CA TRP A 406 12.34 -13.82 1.31
C TRP A 406 12.98 -12.76 0.40
N THR A 407 12.58 -12.68 -0.87
CA THR A 407 13.03 -11.64 -1.80
C THR A 407 12.31 -10.31 -1.54
N ARG A 408 11.04 -10.34 -1.13
CA ARG A 408 10.32 -9.14 -0.66
C ARG A 408 10.88 -8.62 0.66
N MET A 409 11.20 -9.52 1.59
CA MET A 409 11.84 -9.22 2.88
C MET A 409 13.33 -8.85 2.77
N GLY A 410 13.91 -8.73 1.58
CA GLY A 410 15.28 -8.26 1.40
C GLY A 410 16.39 -9.28 1.67
N CYS A 411 16.04 -10.54 1.97
CA CYS A 411 16.95 -11.59 2.45
C CYS A 411 17.63 -12.42 1.35
N THR A 412 17.35 -12.18 0.06
CA THR A 412 17.94 -12.94 -1.06
C THR A 412 18.86 -12.08 -1.92
N PRO A 413 19.87 -12.64 -2.61
CA PRO A 413 20.68 -11.87 -3.57
C PRO A 413 19.85 -11.26 -4.72
N GLY A 414 18.71 -11.89 -5.07
CA GLY A 414 17.77 -11.37 -6.06
C GLY A 414 17.03 -10.10 -5.60
N SER A 415 16.95 -9.84 -4.29
CA SER A 415 16.25 -8.68 -3.72
C SER A 415 16.91 -7.35 -4.08
N PHE A 416 18.24 -7.33 -4.20
CA PHE A 416 19.05 -6.14 -4.48
C PHE A 416 19.09 -5.76 -5.97
N LYS A 417 18.46 -6.54 -6.87
CA LYS A 417 18.34 -6.16 -8.29
C LYS A 417 17.30 -5.04 -8.46
N ARG A 418 17.49 -4.16 -9.45
CA ARG A 418 16.57 -3.04 -9.75
C ARG A 418 15.14 -3.53 -9.97
N ARG A 419 14.15 -2.79 -9.46
CA ARG A 419 12.73 -2.97 -9.77
C ARG A 419 12.45 -2.46 -11.19
N THR A 420 11.80 -3.27 -12.01
CA THR A 420 11.28 -2.90 -13.32
C THR A 420 9.78 -2.64 -13.20
N SER A 421 9.33 -1.41 -13.48
CA SER A 421 7.92 -1.00 -13.36
C SER A 421 7.27 -0.75 -14.71
N SER A 422 5.94 -0.86 -14.75
CA SER A 422 5.08 -0.20 -15.73
C SER A 422 5.31 1.32 -15.69
N LYS A 423 5.14 2.02 -16.81
CA LYS A 423 5.53 3.45 -16.94
C LYS A 423 4.79 4.43 -16.01
N ASP A 424 3.63 4.04 -15.48
CA ASP A 424 2.75 4.93 -14.71
C ASP A 424 2.61 4.55 -13.21
N ASP A 425 3.23 3.44 -12.77
CA ASP A 425 3.18 2.99 -11.37
C ASP A 425 4.35 3.53 -10.53
N ASN A 426 4.06 4.04 -9.33
CA ASN A 426 5.06 4.44 -8.33
C ASN A 426 5.99 3.26 -8.00
N LEU A 427 7.30 3.49 -8.01
CA LEU A 427 8.32 2.44 -7.80
C LEU A 427 8.38 1.91 -6.36
N LEU A 428 7.88 2.67 -5.38
CA LEU A 428 7.83 2.29 -3.96
C LEU A 428 6.77 1.20 -3.71
N ASP A 429 6.97 0.34 -2.71
CA ASP A 429 6.03 -0.76 -2.43
C ASP A 429 4.86 -0.29 -1.55
N HIS A 430 3.63 -0.38 -2.07
CA HIS A 430 2.41 -0.02 -1.33
C HIS A 430 2.07 -1.07 -0.26
N THR A 431 2.75 -1.00 0.89
CA THR A 431 2.67 -2.02 1.96
C THR A 431 2.33 -1.47 3.33
N LEU A 432 2.22 -0.14 3.47
CA LEU A 432 1.95 0.46 4.78
C LEU A 432 0.45 0.33 5.09
N LYS A 433 0.15 -0.62 5.99
CA LYS A 433 -1.16 -0.84 6.58
C LYS A 433 -1.55 0.33 7.50
N PRO A 434 -2.86 0.60 7.72
CA PRO A 434 -3.30 1.70 8.59
C PRO A 434 -2.69 1.68 10.00
N ARG A 435 -2.40 0.50 10.57
CA ARG A 435 -1.72 0.38 11.88
C ARG A 435 -0.30 0.97 11.89
N HIS A 436 0.41 0.90 10.76
CA HIS A 436 1.75 1.48 10.62
C HIS A 436 1.65 3.00 10.57
N LEU A 437 0.73 3.56 9.76
CA LEU A 437 0.53 5.01 9.68
C LEU A 437 0.12 5.62 11.02
N HIS A 438 -0.74 4.95 11.79
CA HIS A 438 -1.09 5.39 13.14
C HIS A 438 0.13 5.39 14.08
N MET A 439 0.94 4.33 14.12
CA MET A 439 2.13 4.33 14.99
C MET A 439 3.21 5.31 14.54
N ILE A 440 3.46 5.47 13.23
CA ILE A 440 4.37 6.50 12.69
C ILE A 440 3.90 7.91 13.11
N ALA A 441 2.59 8.21 13.05
CA ALA A 441 2.07 9.51 13.46
C ALA A 441 2.10 9.74 14.98
N ILE A 442 1.80 8.71 15.78
CA ILE A 442 1.73 8.82 17.24
C ILE A 442 3.10 8.73 17.91
N GLY A 443 3.91 7.71 17.58
CA GLY A 443 5.18 7.43 18.24
C GLY A 443 6.44 7.75 17.43
N GLY A 444 6.35 7.93 16.11
CA GLY A 444 7.48 8.26 15.22
C GLY A 444 8.09 9.66 15.40
N SER A 445 7.59 10.46 16.35
CA SER A 445 8.25 11.71 16.82
C SER A 445 8.71 11.64 18.29
N ILE A 446 8.55 10.49 18.96
CA ILE A 446 8.93 10.30 20.37
C ILE A 446 10.32 9.67 20.41
N GLY A 447 11.33 10.47 20.76
CA GLY A 447 12.73 10.05 20.89
C GLY A 447 13.59 11.05 21.64
N ALA A 448 14.86 11.22 21.25
CA ALA A 448 15.81 12.00 22.03
C ALA A 448 15.36 13.43 22.34
N GLY A 449 14.72 14.13 21.38
CA GLY A 449 14.21 15.48 21.61
C GLY A 449 13.19 15.56 22.77
N PHE A 450 12.32 14.56 22.90
CA PHE A 450 11.34 14.49 23.99
C PHE A 450 11.95 13.99 25.30
N PHE A 451 12.69 12.87 25.28
CA PHE A 451 13.19 12.25 26.52
C PHE A 451 14.44 12.93 27.08
N VAL A 452 15.29 13.53 26.25
CA VAL A 452 16.62 14.02 26.65
C VAL A 452 16.78 15.52 26.37
N GLY A 453 16.35 15.97 25.19
CA GLY A 453 16.33 17.39 24.81
C GLY A 453 15.51 18.24 25.78
N SER A 454 14.39 17.70 26.29
CA SER A 454 13.59 18.32 27.36
C SER A 454 14.41 18.64 28.62
N GLY A 455 15.45 17.87 28.95
CA GLY A 455 16.34 18.18 30.06
C GLY A 455 17.19 19.43 29.80
N SER A 456 17.69 19.59 28.58
CA SER A 456 18.40 20.81 28.16
C SER A 456 17.45 22.02 28.08
N ALA A 457 16.20 21.81 27.67
CA ALA A 457 15.18 22.85 27.68
C ALA A 457 14.81 23.29 29.11
N LEU A 458 14.67 22.34 30.04
CA LEU A 458 14.42 22.60 31.46
C LEU A 458 15.58 23.38 32.11
N ASP A 459 16.83 23.00 31.82
CA ASP A 459 18.02 23.72 32.27
C ASP A 459 18.13 25.14 31.66
N LYS A 460 17.83 25.31 30.36
CA LYS A 460 17.96 26.60 29.68
C LYS A 460 16.84 27.59 30.02
N GLY A 461 15.62 27.12 30.28
CA GLY A 461 14.43 27.98 30.43
C GLY A 461 13.59 27.81 31.70
N GLY A 462 13.71 26.72 32.45
CA GLY A 462 12.84 26.41 33.59
C GLY A 462 11.47 25.83 33.20
N PRO A 463 10.66 25.38 34.17
CA PRO A 463 9.51 24.52 33.90
C PRO A 463 8.30 25.24 33.26
N ALA A 464 8.10 26.54 33.48
CA ALA A 464 7.05 27.28 32.76
C ALA A 464 7.42 27.50 31.30
N THR A 465 8.68 27.87 31.03
CA THR A 465 9.21 27.97 29.65
C THR A 465 9.04 26.65 28.90
N LEU A 466 9.41 25.53 29.53
CA LEU A 466 9.27 24.19 28.96
C LEU A 466 7.84 23.91 28.50
N LEU A 467 6.81 24.27 29.29
CA LEU A 467 5.42 24.09 28.88
C LEU A 467 4.94 25.12 27.86
N ILE A 468 5.33 26.38 27.99
CA ILE A 468 4.88 27.46 27.10
C ILE A 468 5.39 27.22 25.67
N ASP A 469 6.67 26.91 25.50
CA ASP A 469 7.27 26.65 24.20
C ASP A 469 6.68 25.40 23.56
N PHE A 470 6.58 24.28 24.30
CA PHE A 470 5.99 23.05 23.75
C PHE A 470 4.47 23.19 23.47
N ALA A 471 3.75 24.07 24.18
CA ALA A 471 2.36 24.40 23.86
C ALA A 471 2.24 25.24 22.58
N ILE A 472 3.05 26.30 22.43
CA ILE A 472 3.09 27.15 21.23
C ILE A 472 3.48 26.32 20.00
N MET A 473 4.53 25.50 20.14
CA MET A 473 5.01 24.59 19.10
C MET A 473 4.01 23.47 18.81
N GLY A 474 3.26 23.01 19.82
CA GLY A 474 2.12 22.10 19.68
C GLY A 474 0.99 22.70 18.82
N VAL A 475 0.58 23.94 19.08
CA VAL A 475 -0.41 24.67 18.26
C VAL A 475 0.12 24.87 16.83
N MET A 476 1.40 25.19 16.67
CA MET A 476 2.04 25.34 15.37
C MET A 476 2.04 24.03 14.56
N ILE A 477 2.55 22.93 15.12
CA ILE A 477 2.65 21.64 14.41
C ILE A 477 1.28 21.02 14.12
N PHE A 478 0.28 21.22 14.99
CA PHE A 478 -1.12 20.85 14.70
C PHE A 478 -1.61 21.50 13.39
N ASN A 479 -1.37 22.81 13.21
CA ASN A 479 -1.78 23.53 12.01
C ASN A 479 -1.00 23.11 10.76
N VAL A 480 0.31 22.88 10.89
CA VAL A 480 1.18 22.37 9.82
C VAL A 480 0.70 21.01 9.32
N VAL A 481 0.35 20.08 10.22
CA VAL A 481 0.04 18.70 9.86
C VAL A 481 -1.38 18.56 9.28
N TYR A 482 -2.34 19.36 9.73
CA TYR A 482 -3.65 19.44 9.06
C TYR A 482 -3.53 20.03 7.64
N ALA A 483 -2.65 21.01 7.42
CA ALA A 483 -2.36 21.57 6.10
C ALA A 483 -1.62 20.56 5.18
N LEU A 484 -0.62 19.86 5.72
CA LEU A 484 0.08 18.75 5.05
C LEU A 484 -0.91 17.64 4.64
N GLY A 485 -1.82 17.29 5.55
CA GLY A 485 -2.80 16.25 5.35
C GLY A 485 -3.78 16.53 4.23
N GLU A 486 -4.27 17.76 4.15
CA GLU A 486 -5.13 18.21 3.05
C GLU A 486 -4.40 18.10 1.70
N LEU A 487 -3.16 18.59 1.61
CA LEU A 487 -2.34 18.48 0.40
C LEU A 487 -2.07 17.02 0.01
N ALA A 488 -1.77 16.14 0.97
CA ALA A 488 -1.41 14.75 0.73
C ALA A 488 -2.60 13.82 0.46
N VAL A 489 -3.83 14.18 0.88
CA VAL A 489 -5.05 13.49 0.43
C VAL A 489 -5.40 13.89 -1.01
N MET A 490 -5.16 15.14 -1.39
CA MET A 490 -5.40 15.64 -2.76
C MET A 490 -4.37 15.14 -3.78
N TYR A 491 -3.08 15.17 -3.42
CA TYR A 491 -1.94 14.90 -4.29
C TYR A 491 -0.96 13.91 -3.62
N PRO A 492 -1.27 12.61 -3.57
CA PRO A 492 -0.39 11.60 -2.97
C PRO A 492 0.85 11.35 -3.85
N VAL A 493 1.93 12.12 -3.64
CA VAL A 493 3.14 12.13 -4.49
C VAL A 493 4.39 11.60 -3.79
N SER A 494 5.31 10.99 -4.58
CA SER A 494 6.68 10.69 -4.14
C SER A 494 7.38 11.99 -3.66
N GLY A 495 8.14 11.87 -2.57
CA GLY A 495 8.80 13.01 -1.91
C GLY A 495 7.91 13.89 -1.01
N GLY A 496 6.59 13.72 -1.02
CA GLY A 496 5.68 14.44 -0.15
C GLY A 496 5.74 15.97 -0.31
N PHE A 497 6.08 16.68 0.76
CA PHE A 497 5.83 18.13 0.84
C PHE A 497 6.85 19.05 0.18
N TYR A 498 8.08 18.62 -0.09
CA TYR A 498 8.97 19.44 -0.92
C TYR A 498 8.43 19.46 -2.37
N THR A 499 7.79 18.37 -2.84
CA THR A 499 7.05 18.34 -4.11
C THR A 499 5.87 19.34 -4.09
N TYR A 500 5.15 19.50 -2.97
CA TYR A 500 4.16 20.59 -2.81
C TYR A 500 4.82 21.98 -2.86
N SER A 501 6.05 22.12 -2.37
CA SER A 501 6.81 23.38 -2.45
C SER A 501 7.23 23.71 -3.89
N THR A 502 7.71 22.71 -4.64
CA THR A 502 7.96 22.79 -6.09
C THR A 502 6.71 23.23 -6.86
N ARG A 503 5.55 22.63 -6.55
CA ARG A 503 4.28 22.82 -7.28
C ARG A 503 3.55 24.12 -6.92
N PHE A 504 3.45 24.44 -5.64
CA PHE A 504 2.61 25.53 -5.15
C PHE A 504 3.38 26.80 -4.79
N ILE A 505 4.73 26.77 -4.75
CA ILE A 505 5.56 27.94 -4.39
C ILE A 505 6.48 28.35 -5.56
N ASP A 506 7.55 27.60 -5.75
CA ASP A 506 8.72 27.97 -6.57
C ASP A 506 9.57 26.69 -6.75
N PRO A 507 9.95 26.29 -7.99
CA PRO A 507 10.71 25.05 -8.21
C PRO A 507 12.11 25.04 -7.57
N SER A 508 12.72 26.21 -7.45
CA SER A 508 14.04 26.41 -6.85
C SER A 508 13.96 26.37 -5.31
N TRP A 509 12.86 26.87 -4.74
CA TRP A 509 12.53 26.68 -3.33
C TRP A 509 12.21 25.22 -3.01
N GLY A 510 11.50 24.53 -3.90
CA GLY A 510 11.25 23.08 -3.81
C GLY A 510 12.55 22.26 -3.79
N PHE A 511 13.51 22.60 -4.66
CA PHE A 511 14.86 22.04 -4.63
C PHE A 511 15.56 22.29 -3.29
N ALA A 512 15.50 23.52 -2.75
CA ALA A 512 16.10 23.87 -1.47
C ALA A 512 15.47 23.10 -0.29
N MET A 513 14.14 23.00 -0.25
CA MET A 513 13.42 22.30 0.81
C MET A 513 13.63 20.79 0.78
N GLY A 514 13.75 20.19 -0.41
CA GLY A 514 14.10 18.78 -0.55
C GLY A 514 15.49 18.49 0.02
N TRP A 515 16.51 19.26 -0.38
CA TRP A 515 17.87 19.09 0.16
C TRP A 515 17.95 19.40 1.65
N ASN A 516 17.28 20.46 2.13
CA ASN A 516 17.14 20.78 3.55
C ASN A 516 16.61 19.58 4.36
N TYR A 517 15.56 18.91 3.87
CA TYR A 517 14.95 17.78 4.56
C TYR A 517 15.77 16.47 4.45
N VAL A 518 16.53 16.29 3.36
CA VAL A 518 17.56 15.22 3.27
C VAL A 518 18.65 15.44 4.33
N PHE A 519 19.19 16.65 4.44
CA PHE A 519 20.22 16.96 5.43
C PHE A 519 19.69 16.90 6.87
N GLN A 520 18.46 17.35 7.13
CA GLN A 520 17.78 17.20 8.42
C GLN A 520 17.86 15.75 8.91
N TRP A 521 17.37 14.78 8.13
CA TRP A 521 17.41 13.37 8.53
C TRP A 521 18.80 12.73 8.52
N ALA A 522 19.69 13.15 7.61
CA ALA A 522 21.09 12.73 7.63
C ALA A 522 21.85 13.21 8.88
N ILE A 523 21.38 14.29 9.53
CA ILE A 523 21.92 14.85 10.77
C ILE A 523 21.23 14.25 12.01
N VAL A 524 19.95 13.86 11.92
CA VAL A 524 19.25 13.16 13.01
C VAL A 524 19.89 11.79 13.30
N LEU A 525 20.25 10.99 12.28
CA LEU A 525 20.84 9.68 12.50
C LEU A 525 22.10 9.70 13.42
N PRO A 526 23.16 10.51 13.15
CA PRO A 526 24.30 10.61 14.05
C PRO A 526 23.97 11.27 15.41
N LEU A 527 22.96 12.16 15.47
CA LEU A 527 22.48 12.74 16.74
C LEU A 527 21.93 11.64 17.66
N GLU A 528 21.02 10.82 17.15
CA GLU A 528 20.45 9.70 17.91
C GLU A 528 21.54 8.69 18.32
N LEU A 529 22.54 8.42 17.48
CA LEU A 529 23.70 7.57 17.84
C LEU A 529 24.56 8.15 18.98
N VAL A 530 24.75 9.48 19.04
CA VAL A 530 25.41 10.15 20.18
C VAL A 530 24.55 10.02 21.45
N VAL A 531 23.23 10.08 21.33
CA VAL A 531 22.29 9.91 22.46
C VAL A 531 22.31 8.47 23.01
N ALA A 532 22.34 7.45 22.14
CA ALA A 532 22.59 6.07 22.58
C ALA A 532 23.90 5.99 23.40
N GLY A 533 24.96 6.63 22.90
CA GLY A 533 26.27 6.66 23.53
C GLY A 533 26.25 7.03 25.01
N PHE A 534 25.74 8.22 25.35
CA PHE A 534 25.70 8.66 26.75
C PHE A 534 24.53 8.05 27.54
N THR A 535 23.46 7.58 26.89
CA THR A 535 22.38 6.82 27.57
C THR A 535 22.89 5.47 28.09
N VAL A 536 23.74 4.76 27.33
CA VAL A 536 24.36 3.51 27.84
C VAL A 536 25.43 3.78 28.91
N ALA A 537 26.09 4.94 28.87
CA ALA A 537 27.06 5.35 29.88
C ALA A 537 26.45 5.47 31.31
N TYR A 538 25.12 5.49 31.44
CA TYR A 538 24.42 5.36 32.72
C TYR A 538 24.76 4.09 33.50
N TRP A 539 24.95 2.95 32.81
CA TRP A 539 25.28 1.66 33.44
C TRP A 539 26.78 1.36 33.46
N ASN A 540 27.53 1.83 32.45
CA ASN A 540 28.99 1.70 32.42
C ASN A 540 29.61 2.81 31.55
N ALA A 541 30.40 3.68 32.17
CA ALA A 541 31.08 4.80 31.50
C ALA A 541 32.53 4.48 31.07
N ASP A 542 33.08 3.32 31.44
CA ASP A 542 34.45 2.90 31.11
C ASP A 542 34.57 2.37 29.67
N ILE A 543 33.45 1.88 29.10
CA ILE A 543 33.37 1.40 27.73
C ILE A 543 33.39 2.59 26.77
N ASN A 544 34.34 2.58 25.83
CA ASN A 544 34.45 3.61 24.80
C ASN A 544 33.13 3.77 24.00
N VAL A 545 32.58 4.99 23.99
CA VAL A 545 31.29 5.34 23.37
C VAL A 545 31.18 4.95 21.88
N GLY A 546 32.30 4.87 21.16
CA GLY A 546 32.36 4.39 19.77
C GLY A 546 31.88 2.94 19.61
N VAL A 547 32.03 2.09 20.63
CA VAL A 547 31.50 0.72 20.64
C VAL A 547 29.97 0.76 20.56
N TRP A 548 29.33 1.61 21.37
CA TRP A 548 27.87 1.76 21.37
C TRP A 548 27.37 2.38 20.07
N ILE A 549 28.04 3.42 19.55
CA ILE A 549 27.74 3.98 18.21
C ILE A 549 27.80 2.88 17.13
N THR A 550 28.81 2.00 17.18
CA THR A 550 28.91 0.85 16.25
C THR A 550 27.71 -0.09 16.38
N VAL A 551 27.37 -0.49 17.61
CA VAL A 551 26.28 -1.46 17.89
C VAL A 551 24.92 -0.91 17.42
N PHE A 552 24.60 0.34 17.74
CA PHE A 552 23.33 0.95 17.35
C PHE A 552 23.24 1.21 15.84
N LEU A 553 24.35 1.63 15.19
CA LEU A 553 24.40 1.77 13.73
C LEU A 553 24.20 0.41 13.04
N VAL A 554 24.83 -0.67 13.53
CA VAL A 554 24.63 -2.03 13.00
C VAL A 554 23.19 -2.50 13.18
N ALA A 555 22.53 -2.21 14.30
CA ALA A 555 21.11 -2.52 14.50
C ALA A 555 20.21 -1.80 13.47
N ILE A 556 20.43 -0.50 13.24
CA ILE A 556 19.69 0.29 12.25
C ILE A 556 19.93 -0.22 10.82
N ILE A 557 21.17 -0.61 10.48
CA ILE A 557 21.51 -1.26 9.20
C ILE A 557 20.71 -2.57 9.04
N ILE A 558 20.69 -3.43 10.05
CA ILE A 558 19.96 -4.72 10.02
C ILE A 558 18.46 -4.50 9.78
N ILE A 559 17.83 -3.54 10.45
CA ILE A 559 16.40 -3.25 10.24
C ILE A 559 16.15 -2.78 8.80
N ASN A 560 17.03 -1.95 8.24
CA ASN A 560 16.92 -1.44 6.87
C ASN A 560 17.17 -2.50 5.78
N VAL A 561 17.81 -3.63 6.09
CA VAL A 561 17.86 -4.78 5.17
C VAL A 561 16.45 -5.30 4.88
N PHE A 562 15.54 -5.30 5.85
CA PHE A 562 14.13 -5.70 5.66
C PHE A 562 13.25 -4.60 5.01
N GLY A 563 13.85 -3.47 4.62
CA GLY A 563 13.22 -2.41 3.83
C GLY A 563 12.04 -1.71 4.53
N VAL A 564 11.07 -1.27 3.73
CA VAL A 564 9.89 -0.52 4.21
C VAL A 564 9.08 -1.29 5.27
N LEU A 565 9.00 -2.61 5.15
CA LEU A 565 8.34 -3.47 6.14
C LEU A 565 9.19 -3.63 7.41
N GLY A 566 10.51 -3.68 7.30
CA GLY A 566 11.42 -3.64 8.45
C GLY A 566 11.21 -2.40 9.32
N TYR A 567 11.23 -1.22 8.69
CA TYR A 567 10.91 0.05 9.34
C TYR A 567 9.51 0.04 9.97
N ALA A 568 8.48 -0.34 9.19
CA ALA A 568 7.09 -0.20 9.62
C ALA A 568 6.67 -1.16 10.74
N GLU A 569 7.26 -2.36 10.82
CA GLU A 569 7.03 -3.27 11.94
C GLU A 569 7.85 -2.88 13.17
N GLU A 570 9.10 -2.41 13.01
CA GLU A 570 9.91 -1.92 14.13
C GLU A 570 9.25 -0.71 14.79
N GLU A 571 8.96 0.35 14.02
CA GLU A 571 8.33 1.58 14.52
C GLU A 571 6.94 1.29 15.14
N PHE A 572 6.23 0.26 14.66
CA PHE A 572 4.98 -0.19 15.28
C PHE A 572 5.19 -0.76 16.70
N TRP A 573 6.15 -1.66 16.88
CA TRP A 573 6.42 -2.28 18.19
C TRP A 573 7.13 -1.33 19.15
N SER A 574 8.11 -0.55 18.69
CA SER A 574 8.78 0.46 19.51
C SER A 574 7.82 1.58 19.90
N SER A 575 6.91 2.03 19.03
CA SER A 575 5.82 2.95 19.40
C SER A 575 4.94 2.42 20.52
N ILE A 576 4.50 1.16 20.48
CA ILE A 576 3.69 0.58 21.57
C ILE A 576 4.43 0.63 22.91
N LEU A 577 5.73 0.32 22.92
CA LEU A 577 6.55 0.37 24.13
C LEU A 577 6.78 1.81 24.62
N LYS A 578 7.18 2.73 23.73
CA LYS A 578 7.35 4.17 24.00
C LYS A 578 6.10 4.78 24.64
N LEU A 579 4.94 4.56 24.01
CA LEU A 579 3.66 5.14 24.44
C LEU A 579 3.22 4.58 25.79
N SER A 580 3.36 3.26 25.99
CA SER A 580 3.07 2.61 27.28
C SER A 580 3.94 3.16 28.40
N ALA A 581 5.25 3.33 28.15
CA ALA A 581 6.18 3.87 29.13
C ALA A 581 5.88 5.33 29.52
N VAL A 582 5.52 6.19 28.56
CA VAL A 582 5.12 7.59 28.86
C VAL A 582 3.80 7.64 29.64
N VAL A 583 2.83 6.78 29.33
CA VAL A 583 1.57 6.68 30.12
C VAL A 583 1.85 6.20 31.55
N ILE A 584 2.71 5.19 31.73
CA ILE A 584 3.16 4.74 33.06
C ILE A 584 3.87 5.89 33.79
N PHE A 585 4.76 6.64 33.12
CA PHE A 585 5.45 7.77 33.72
C PHE A 585 4.49 8.89 34.17
N MET A 586 3.42 9.19 33.41
CA MET A 586 2.41 10.17 33.86
C MET A 586 1.63 9.69 35.09
N ILE A 587 1.31 8.40 35.19
CA ILE A 587 0.62 7.81 36.35
C ILE A 587 1.54 7.82 37.58
N VAL A 588 2.79 7.37 37.42
CA VAL A 588 3.83 7.42 38.47
C VAL A 588 4.09 8.86 38.89
N GLY A 589 4.25 9.78 37.94
CA GLY A 589 4.50 11.20 38.20
C GLY A 589 3.38 11.86 39.00
N LEU A 590 2.12 11.52 38.73
CA LEU A 590 0.98 11.98 39.55
C LEU A 590 1.07 11.46 40.98
N ILE A 591 1.41 10.19 41.18
CA ILE A 591 1.59 9.58 42.51
C ILE A 591 2.73 10.27 43.28
N LEU A 592 3.87 10.52 42.62
CA LEU A 592 5.03 11.19 43.21
C LEU A 592 4.73 12.66 43.54
N VAL A 593 4.08 13.42 42.66
CA VAL A 593 3.64 14.81 42.94
C VAL A 593 2.70 14.87 44.15
N CYS A 594 1.85 13.86 44.33
CA CYS A 594 0.97 13.72 45.50
C CYS A 594 1.67 13.23 46.79
N GLY A 595 2.96 12.85 46.73
CA GLY A 595 3.71 12.34 47.89
C GLY A 595 3.58 10.84 48.16
N GLY A 596 3.10 10.06 47.18
CA GLY A 596 2.98 8.60 47.28
C GLY A 596 4.27 7.82 46.95
N GLY A 597 5.43 8.45 47.06
CA GLY A 597 6.73 7.83 46.76
C GLY A 597 7.27 6.94 47.87
N PRO A 598 8.19 6.00 47.56
CA PRO A 598 8.95 5.23 48.55
C PRO A 598 9.64 6.10 49.61
N SER A 599 9.69 5.63 50.86
CA SER A 599 10.31 6.36 51.99
C SER A 599 11.82 6.55 51.90
N ASN A 600 12.49 5.88 50.95
CA ASN A 600 13.90 6.08 50.59
C ASN A 600 14.10 7.06 49.42
N GLY A 601 13.02 7.68 48.92
CA GLY A 601 13.03 8.69 47.86
C GLY A 601 12.48 10.05 48.30
N ILE A 602 12.76 11.10 47.54
CA ILE A 602 12.46 12.49 47.92
C ILE A 602 10.97 12.86 47.80
N TYR A 603 10.17 12.05 47.10
CA TYR A 603 8.73 12.26 46.89
C TYR A 603 7.85 11.45 47.88
N SER A 604 8.37 11.20 49.09
CA SER A 604 7.68 10.52 50.18
C SER A 604 6.78 11.43 51.03
N GLU A 605 6.77 12.73 50.72
CA GLU A 605 5.83 13.73 51.21
C GLU A 605 5.23 14.53 50.03
N TYR A 606 4.14 15.27 50.27
CA TYR A 606 3.45 16.03 49.21
C TYR A 606 4.37 17.02 48.50
N TRP A 607 4.81 16.66 47.29
CA TRP A 607 5.79 17.43 46.53
C TRP A 607 5.16 18.64 45.84
N GLY A 608 3.97 18.46 45.25
CA GLY A 608 3.22 19.54 44.60
C GLY A 608 4.02 20.23 43.49
N ALA A 609 4.03 21.56 43.51
CA ALA A 609 4.68 22.41 42.51
C ALA A 609 5.87 23.23 43.06
N ARG A 610 6.57 22.73 44.10
CA ARG A 610 7.69 23.45 44.79
C ARG A 610 8.68 24.09 43.80
N LEU A 611 9.10 23.33 42.79
CA LEU A 611 10.09 23.72 41.79
C LEU A 611 9.68 24.90 40.88
N TRP A 612 8.39 25.26 40.86
CA TRP A 612 7.88 26.44 40.14
C TRP A 612 8.05 27.73 40.96
N TYR A 613 8.26 27.61 42.28
CA TYR A 613 8.49 28.75 43.17
C TYR A 613 9.99 28.92 43.48
N ASP A 614 10.71 27.82 43.73
CA ASP A 614 12.15 27.80 44.01
C ASP A 614 12.78 26.55 43.34
N PRO A 615 13.78 26.69 42.43
CA PRO A 615 14.49 27.91 42.02
C PRO A 615 13.66 28.84 41.11
N GLY A 616 12.45 28.43 40.72
CA GLY A 616 11.47 29.30 40.06
C GLY A 616 11.14 28.92 38.62
N ALA A 617 9.94 29.32 38.19
CA ALA A 617 9.31 28.88 36.95
C ALA A 617 10.03 29.28 35.64
N PHE A 618 10.76 30.40 35.63
CA PHE A 618 11.38 31.00 34.43
C PHE A 618 12.89 31.22 34.61
N LYS A 619 13.69 30.16 34.47
CA LYS A 619 15.15 30.25 34.47
C LYS A 619 15.60 31.04 33.23
N ASN A 620 16.54 31.97 33.42
CA ASN A 620 17.00 32.93 32.39
C ASN A 620 15.91 33.86 31.79
N GLY A 621 14.71 33.93 32.38
CA GLY A 621 13.64 34.83 31.96
C GLY A 621 13.22 34.68 30.49
N PHE A 622 12.82 35.79 29.85
CA PHE A 622 12.41 35.81 28.43
C PHE A 622 13.50 35.29 27.47
N LYS A 623 14.78 35.45 27.82
CA LYS A 623 15.89 34.90 27.05
C LYS A 623 15.98 33.37 27.14
N GLY A 624 15.59 32.80 28.29
CA GLY A 624 15.34 31.37 28.45
C GLY A 624 14.25 30.89 27.50
N VAL A 625 13.10 31.60 27.45
CA VAL A 625 11.99 31.34 26.50
C VAL A 625 12.49 31.33 25.05
N CYS A 626 13.15 32.38 24.58
CA CYS A 626 13.67 32.40 23.20
C CYS A 626 14.68 31.28 22.87
N SER A 627 15.28 30.61 23.87
CA SER A 627 16.29 29.57 23.67
C SER A 627 15.74 28.14 23.59
N VAL A 628 14.48 27.92 23.98
CA VAL A 628 13.90 26.57 24.07
C VAL A 628 13.16 26.15 22.80
N PHE A 629 12.63 27.10 22.00
CA PHE A 629 11.86 26.82 20.78
C PHE A 629 12.54 25.87 19.79
N VAL A 630 13.85 25.93 19.57
CA VAL A 630 14.55 25.01 18.63
C VAL A 630 14.68 23.59 19.20
N THR A 631 14.81 23.44 20.52
CA THR A 631 14.74 22.13 21.19
C THR A 631 13.33 21.55 21.10
N ALA A 632 12.29 22.39 21.25
CA ALA A 632 10.90 22.01 21.02
C ALA A 632 10.63 21.67 19.53
N ALA A 633 11.22 22.40 18.59
CA ALA A 633 11.13 22.12 17.15
C ALA A 633 11.74 20.76 16.82
N PHE A 634 12.95 20.48 17.30
CA PHE A 634 13.57 19.16 17.17
C PHE A 634 12.69 18.05 17.78
N ALA A 635 12.12 18.27 18.98
CA ALA A 635 11.26 17.30 19.64
C ALA A 635 9.91 17.04 18.95
N PHE A 636 9.42 17.92 18.08
CA PHE A 636 8.23 17.72 17.25
C PHE A 636 8.54 17.29 15.80
N SER A 637 9.82 17.27 15.39
CA SER A 637 10.29 16.74 14.10
C SER A 637 9.85 15.28 13.90
N GLY A 638 9.67 14.85 12.65
CA GLY A 638 9.17 13.52 12.33
C GLY A 638 7.66 13.41 12.24
N THR A 639 6.90 14.38 12.75
CA THR A 639 5.44 14.39 12.60
C THR A 639 5.00 14.41 11.14
N GLU A 640 5.73 15.17 10.31
CA GLU A 640 5.55 15.28 8.87
C GLU A 640 5.88 14.00 8.09
N LEU A 641 6.53 12.99 8.69
CA LEU A 641 6.77 11.69 8.05
C LEU A 641 5.46 10.98 7.65
N VAL A 642 4.35 11.25 8.35
CA VAL A 642 3.03 10.74 7.95
C VAL A 642 2.63 11.17 6.53
N GLY A 643 3.13 12.33 6.06
CA GLY A 643 2.94 12.82 4.70
C GLY A 643 3.86 12.19 3.65
N LEU A 644 4.97 11.54 4.06
CA LEU A 644 5.79 10.69 3.19
C LEU A 644 5.22 9.25 3.16
N ALA A 645 4.86 8.70 4.33
CA ALA A 645 4.23 7.39 4.45
C ALA A 645 2.89 7.30 3.70
N ALA A 646 2.22 8.44 3.46
CA ALA A 646 1.07 8.55 2.59
C ALA A 646 1.32 8.08 1.14
N ALA A 647 2.55 8.13 0.63
CA ALA A 647 2.89 7.65 -0.71
C ALA A 647 3.02 6.10 -0.77
N GLU A 648 3.26 5.43 0.35
CA GLU A 648 3.47 3.97 0.46
C GLU A 648 2.28 3.23 1.13
N ALA A 649 1.20 3.96 1.45
CA ALA A 649 0.01 3.38 2.06
C ALA A 649 -0.91 2.71 1.02
N GLU A 650 -1.56 1.63 1.42
CA GLU A 650 -2.54 0.90 0.58
C GLU A 650 -3.76 1.77 0.21
N ASN A 651 -4.24 2.58 1.15
CA ASN A 651 -5.31 3.56 0.91
C ASN A 651 -5.07 4.85 1.73
N PRO A 652 -4.33 5.82 1.17
CA PRO A 652 -3.99 7.07 1.86
C PRO A 652 -5.23 7.87 2.25
N ALA A 653 -6.23 8.00 1.36
CA ALA A 653 -7.44 8.76 1.61
C ALA A 653 -8.29 8.23 2.79
N LYS A 654 -8.17 6.93 3.12
CA LYS A 654 -8.83 6.32 4.28
C LYS A 654 -7.96 6.34 5.55
N ALA A 655 -6.64 6.11 5.43
CA ALA A 655 -5.75 5.95 6.58
C ALA A 655 -5.19 7.28 7.11
N LEU A 656 -4.83 8.21 6.22
CA LEU A 656 -4.16 9.46 6.58
C LEU A 656 -5.02 10.40 7.46
N PRO A 657 -6.33 10.59 7.23
CA PRO A 657 -7.17 11.42 8.10
C PRO A 657 -7.21 10.99 9.58
N GLY A 658 -7.16 9.68 9.86
CA GLY A 658 -7.10 9.17 11.23
C GLY A 658 -5.76 9.46 11.90
N ALA A 659 -4.66 9.19 11.18
CA ALA A 659 -3.30 9.48 11.63
C ALA A 659 -3.09 10.97 11.96
N ILE A 660 -3.68 11.89 11.17
CA ILE A 660 -3.60 13.34 11.42
C ILE A 660 -4.32 13.75 12.71
N LYS A 661 -5.54 13.26 12.97
CA LYS A 661 -6.28 13.60 14.20
C LYS A 661 -5.52 13.18 15.46
N GLN A 662 -4.89 12.02 15.42
CA GLN A 662 -4.13 11.44 16.54
C GLN A 662 -2.96 12.34 17.01
N VAL A 663 -2.45 13.22 16.13
CA VAL A 663 -1.42 14.21 16.48
C VAL A 663 -1.89 15.17 17.59
N PHE A 664 -3.18 15.51 17.67
CA PHE A 664 -3.74 16.31 18.76
C PHE A 664 -3.51 15.66 20.13
N TRP A 665 -3.95 14.41 20.29
CA TRP A 665 -3.79 13.65 21.52
C TRP A 665 -2.32 13.45 21.88
N ARG A 666 -1.48 13.19 20.88
CA ARG A 666 -0.03 13.04 21.05
C ARG A 666 0.62 14.31 21.60
N ILE A 667 0.29 15.50 21.05
CA ILE A 667 0.74 16.80 21.57
C ILE A 667 0.29 16.96 23.02
N THR A 668 -1.02 16.86 23.27
CA THR A 668 -1.62 17.18 24.57
C THR A 668 -1.16 16.24 25.68
N LEU A 669 -1.18 14.93 25.45
CA LEU A 669 -0.85 13.95 26.49
C LEU A 669 0.66 13.85 26.70
N PHE A 670 1.44 13.54 25.67
CA PHE A 670 2.84 13.18 25.88
C PHE A 670 3.72 14.40 26.09
N TYR A 671 3.55 15.46 25.29
CA TYR A 671 4.35 16.67 25.45
C TYR A 671 3.84 17.55 26.60
N ILE A 672 2.56 17.96 26.61
CA ILE A 672 2.10 18.92 27.63
C ILE A 672 1.98 18.28 29.01
N VAL A 673 1.28 17.14 29.16
CA VAL A 673 1.13 16.49 30.48
C VAL A 673 2.42 15.77 30.91
N GLY A 674 3.14 15.13 29.99
CA GLY A 674 4.43 14.49 30.29
C GLY A 674 5.51 15.48 30.75
N LEU A 675 5.67 16.63 30.05
CA LEU A 675 6.64 17.65 30.45
C LEU A 675 6.17 18.47 31.66
N LEU A 676 4.86 18.51 31.97
CA LEU A 676 4.36 19.07 33.22
C LEU A 676 4.86 18.25 34.41
N PHE A 677 4.79 16.92 34.35
CA PHE A 677 5.36 16.08 35.41
C PHE A 677 6.88 16.20 35.50
N VAL A 678 7.61 16.29 34.38
CA VAL A 678 9.05 16.62 34.40
C VAL A 678 9.31 17.94 35.13
N GLY A 679 8.60 19.01 34.78
CA GLY A 679 8.75 20.33 35.39
C GLY A 679 8.21 20.46 36.83
N LEU A 680 7.45 19.48 37.31
CA LEU A 680 7.02 19.38 38.72
C LEU A 680 8.02 18.57 39.56
N LEU A 681 8.69 17.57 38.99
CA LEU A 681 9.52 16.60 39.71
C LEU A 681 11.02 16.90 39.66
N VAL A 682 11.54 17.44 38.56
CA VAL A 682 12.99 17.63 38.32
C VAL A 682 13.36 19.11 38.37
N SER A 683 14.40 19.46 39.14
CA SER A 683 14.84 20.85 39.26
C SER A 683 15.48 21.36 37.97
N SER A 684 15.20 22.62 37.62
CA SER A 684 15.88 23.31 36.52
C SER A 684 17.34 23.67 36.81
N THR A 685 17.84 23.39 38.02
CA THR A 685 19.25 23.58 38.43
C THR A 685 19.97 22.27 38.74
N ASP A 686 19.50 21.15 38.20
CA ASP A 686 20.11 19.84 38.43
C ASP A 686 21.30 19.60 37.49
N ASP A 687 22.51 19.46 38.07
CA ASP A 687 23.77 19.20 37.36
C ASP A 687 23.74 17.98 36.42
N ARG A 688 22.82 17.02 36.64
CA ARG A 688 22.69 15.81 35.82
C ARG A 688 21.98 16.07 34.49
N LEU A 689 21.34 17.23 34.30
CA LEU A 689 20.64 17.57 33.06
C LEU A 689 21.60 17.81 31.89
N LEU A 690 21.14 17.52 30.67
CA LEU A 690 21.95 17.65 29.46
C LEU A 690 22.34 19.12 29.18
N GLY A 691 23.61 19.44 29.45
CA GLY A 691 24.21 20.75 29.26
C GLY A 691 24.42 21.56 30.54
N ALA A 692 23.88 21.12 31.69
CA ALA A 692 23.99 21.85 32.96
C ALA A 692 25.44 21.89 33.48
N ASN A 693 26.16 20.76 33.43
CA ASN A 693 27.52 20.65 33.95
C ASN A 693 28.51 20.08 32.91
N PRO A 694 29.42 20.90 32.35
CA PRO A 694 30.40 20.46 31.35
C PRO A 694 31.44 19.43 31.84
N PHE A 695 31.55 19.21 33.16
CA PHE A 695 32.49 18.26 33.76
C PHE A 695 31.87 16.87 34.02
N ILE A 696 30.54 16.73 33.86
CA ILE A 696 29.84 15.46 34.03
C ILE A 696 29.67 14.78 32.66
N ASN A 697 30.43 13.71 32.43
CA ASN A 697 30.41 12.95 31.17
C ASN A 697 29.13 12.12 30.95
N VAL A 698 28.26 11.98 31.96
CA VAL A 698 27.02 11.18 31.92
C VAL A 698 25.82 12.07 32.25
N SER A 699 25.30 12.77 31.25
CA SER A 699 24.05 13.51 31.36
C SER A 699 22.85 12.55 31.34
N ALA A 700 21.89 12.75 32.23
CA ALA A 700 20.70 11.92 32.38
C ALA A 700 19.44 12.59 31.81
N SER A 701 18.50 11.77 31.36
CA SER A 701 17.14 12.20 31.03
C SER A 701 16.39 12.66 32.29
N PRO A 702 15.59 13.74 32.26
CA PRO A 702 14.72 14.11 33.39
C PRO A 702 13.75 12.98 33.79
N PHE A 703 13.30 12.15 32.86
CA PHE A 703 12.43 10.99 33.14
C PHE A 703 13.14 9.93 34.00
N VAL A 704 14.45 9.80 33.83
CA VAL A 704 15.33 8.89 34.60
C VAL A 704 15.72 9.52 35.93
N ILE A 705 15.98 10.84 35.97
CA ILE A 705 16.24 11.59 37.19
C ILE A 705 15.06 11.45 38.16
N ALA A 706 13.83 11.75 37.72
CA ALA A 706 12.63 11.60 38.53
C ALA A 706 12.42 10.15 39.03
N ALA A 707 12.69 9.15 38.19
CA ALA A 707 12.61 7.75 38.60
C ALA A 707 13.65 7.37 39.67
N LYS A 708 14.87 7.90 39.56
CA LYS A 708 15.99 7.63 40.46
C LYS A 708 15.80 8.33 41.82
N ASP A 709 15.39 9.58 41.81
CA ASP A 709 15.18 10.40 43.01
C ASP A 709 13.93 9.95 43.80
N ALA A 710 13.00 9.29 43.12
CA ALA A 710 11.89 8.57 43.76
C ALA A 710 12.31 7.28 44.48
N GLY A 711 13.56 6.82 44.36
CA GLY A 711 14.01 5.55 44.92
C GLY A 711 13.34 4.32 44.30
N LEU A 712 12.75 4.45 43.11
CA LEU A 712 12.03 3.38 42.41
C LEU A 712 13.01 2.40 41.76
N ILE A 713 13.38 1.36 42.52
CA ILE A 713 14.40 0.36 42.15
C ILE A 713 14.15 -0.22 40.75
N GLY A 714 15.05 0.08 39.80
CA GLY A 714 15.03 -0.45 38.44
C GLY A 714 14.13 0.31 37.46
N TYR A 715 13.27 1.22 37.92
CA TYR A 715 12.42 2.02 37.04
C TYR A 715 13.23 3.07 36.26
N ASP A 716 14.30 3.58 36.88
CA ASP A 716 15.36 4.38 36.24
C ASP A 716 15.98 3.66 35.02
N SER A 717 16.31 2.38 35.19
CA SER A 717 16.92 1.55 34.16
C SER A 717 15.90 1.14 33.09
N PHE A 718 14.64 0.92 33.46
CA PHE A 718 13.54 0.74 32.51
C PHE A 718 13.37 1.98 31.62
N MET A 719 13.38 3.20 32.18
CA MET A 719 13.24 4.42 31.40
C MET A 719 14.43 4.63 30.45
N ASN A 720 15.68 4.38 30.88
CA ASN A 720 16.82 4.40 29.95
C ASN A 720 16.70 3.35 28.83
N PHE A 721 16.23 2.13 29.12
CA PHE A 721 15.99 1.10 28.11
C PHE A 721 14.96 1.53 27.05
N ILE A 722 13.88 2.20 27.47
CA ILE A 722 12.90 2.80 26.55
C ILE A 722 13.53 3.93 25.71
N ILE A 723 14.43 4.74 26.28
CA ILE A 723 15.17 5.77 25.52
C ILE A 723 16.03 5.13 24.44
N LEU A 724 16.74 4.04 24.72
CA LEU A 724 17.53 3.31 23.73
C LEU A 724 16.67 2.72 22.59
N ILE A 725 15.49 2.18 22.90
CA ILE A 725 14.52 1.75 21.89
C ILE A 725 14.06 2.94 21.02
N SER A 726 13.84 4.10 21.64
CA SER A 726 13.40 5.31 20.94
C SER A 726 14.47 5.86 20.00
N VAL A 727 15.73 5.80 20.43
CA VAL A 727 16.91 6.18 19.62
C VAL A 727 17.03 5.32 18.35
N ILE A 728 16.80 4.00 18.46
CA ILE A 728 16.77 3.11 17.28
C ILE A 728 15.66 3.54 16.32
N SER A 729 14.45 3.78 16.83
CA SER A 729 13.28 4.15 16.02
C SER A 729 13.43 5.49 15.31
N ILE A 730 13.93 6.53 15.98
CA ILE A 730 14.14 7.85 15.34
C ILE A 730 15.32 7.82 14.37
N GLY A 731 16.41 7.10 14.70
CA GLY A 731 17.50 6.86 13.75
C GLY A 731 17.03 6.12 12.49
N ASN A 732 16.18 5.10 12.65
CA ASN A 732 15.55 4.35 11.56
C ASN A 732 14.56 5.22 10.76
N SER A 733 13.77 6.06 11.42
CA SER A 733 12.92 7.09 10.79
C SER A 733 13.72 8.10 9.97
N GLY A 734 14.95 8.43 10.40
CA GLY A 734 15.88 9.24 9.61
C GLY A 734 16.36 8.54 8.34
N VAL A 735 16.73 7.26 8.41
CA VAL A 735 17.05 6.47 7.21
C VAL A 735 15.83 6.36 6.29
N TYR A 736 14.63 6.14 6.85
CA TYR A 736 13.37 6.08 6.10
C TYR A 736 13.07 7.38 5.34
N GLY A 737 13.03 8.52 6.04
CA GLY A 737 12.64 9.82 5.50
C GLY A 737 13.70 10.45 4.58
N GLY A 738 14.98 10.40 4.99
CA GLY A 738 16.09 10.91 4.20
C GLY A 738 16.25 10.18 2.87
N SER A 739 16.19 8.84 2.87
CA SER A 739 16.39 8.05 1.65
C SER A 739 15.28 8.24 0.62
N ARG A 740 14.02 8.32 1.06
CA ARG A 740 12.87 8.59 0.19
C ARG A 740 12.91 9.98 -0.42
N THR A 741 13.28 10.99 0.37
CA THR A 741 13.42 12.36 -0.13
C THR A 741 14.54 12.45 -1.16
N LEU A 742 15.69 11.82 -0.92
CA LEU A 742 16.82 11.79 -1.85
C LEU A 742 16.50 11.04 -3.16
N THR A 743 15.73 9.94 -3.08
CA THR A 743 15.26 9.22 -4.27
C THR A 743 14.24 10.03 -5.07
N ALA A 744 13.25 10.65 -4.42
CA ALA A 744 12.29 11.51 -5.10
C ALA A 744 12.96 12.75 -5.75
N LEU A 745 14.03 13.29 -5.14
CA LEU A 745 14.84 14.33 -5.77
C LEU A 745 15.54 13.81 -7.03
N ALA A 746 16.02 12.57 -7.05
CA ALA A 746 16.63 11.98 -8.24
C ALA A 746 15.60 11.66 -9.35
N GLU A 747 14.38 11.28 -8.97
CA GLU A 747 13.24 11.12 -9.89
C GLU A 747 12.87 12.47 -10.55
N GLN A 748 12.91 13.57 -9.80
CA GLN A 748 12.64 14.93 -10.31
C GLN A 748 13.85 15.60 -11.00
N GLY A 749 15.00 14.92 -11.12
CA GLY A 749 16.22 15.50 -11.69
C GLY A 749 16.77 16.68 -10.88
N TYR A 750 16.67 16.60 -9.55
CA TYR A 750 17.18 17.51 -8.53
C TYR A 750 18.36 16.88 -7.74
N ALA A 751 18.58 15.58 -7.91
CA ALA A 751 19.76 14.83 -7.44
C ALA A 751 20.27 13.88 -8.55
N PRO A 752 21.51 13.37 -8.48
CA PRO A 752 22.07 12.47 -9.50
C PRO A 752 21.24 11.19 -9.69
N HIS A 753 21.01 10.80 -10.95
CA HIS A 753 20.01 9.78 -11.33
C HIS A 753 20.22 8.41 -10.66
N TRP A 754 21.44 8.05 -10.22
CA TRP A 754 21.68 6.80 -9.50
C TRP A 754 20.86 6.66 -8.19
N PHE A 755 20.42 7.75 -7.57
CA PHE A 755 19.58 7.72 -6.38
C PHE A 755 18.11 7.36 -6.69
N SER A 756 17.71 7.32 -7.97
CA SER A 756 16.42 6.73 -8.42
C SER A 756 16.45 5.19 -8.49
N TYR A 757 17.49 4.55 -7.96
CA TYR A 757 17.57 3.11 -7.86
C TYR A 757 16.72 2.59 -6.70
N ILE A 758 15.56 2.04 -7.04
CA ILE A 758 14.74 1.23 -6.15
C ILE A 758 14.93 -0.25 -6.53
N ASP A 759 15.21 -1.08 -5.52
CA ASP A 759 15.40 -2.52 -5.70
C ASP A 759 14.08 -3.32 -5.61
N ARG A 760 14.16 -4.63 -5.83
CA ARG A 760 12.99 -5.52 -5.81
C ARG A 760 12.29 -5.61 -4.45
N SER A 761 12.93 -5.27 -3.33
CA SER A 761 12.27 -5.15 -2.02
C SER A 761 11.60 -3.78 -1.80
N GLY A 762 11.63 -2.88 -2.79
CA GLY A 762 11.19 -1.50 -2.63
C GLY A 762 12.16 -0.65 -1.82
N ARG A 763 13.43 -1.07 -1.66
CA ARG A 763 14.44 -0.28 -0.95
C ARG A 763 15.06 0.75 -1.91
N PRO A 764 15.09 2.05 -1.58
CA PRO A 764 15.84 3.07 -2.33
C PRO A 764 17.35 2.93 -2.07
N LEU A 765 17.93 1.82 -2.54
CA LEU A 765 19.16 1.22 -2.01
C LEU A 765 20.34 2.18 -1.87
N TYR A 766 20.70 2.93 -2.91
CA TYR A 766 21.83 3.87 -2.85
C TYR A 766 21.54 5.09 -1.96
N SER A 767 20.29 5.53 -1.87
CA SER A 767 19.88 6.61 -0.98
C SER A 767 19.89 6.16 0.49
N THR A 768 19.42 4.93 0.77
CA THR A 768 19.53 4.28 2.08
C THR A 768 20.98 4.15 2.53
N ILE A 769 21.87 3.67 1.65
CA ILE A 769 23.31 3.59 1.92
C ILE A 769 23.90 4.98 2.19
N ALA A 770 23.55 6.00 1.41
CA ALA A 770 24.04 7.36 1.61
C ALA A 770 23.66 7.92 2.98
N ILE A 771 22.40 7.80 3.42
CA ILE A 771 21.99 8.26 4.76
C ILE A 771 22.68 7.45 5.87
N LEU A 772 22.82 6.13 5.72
CA LEU A 772 23.53 5.29 6.70
C LEU A 772 25.00 5.69 6.87
N ILE A 773 25.68 6.14 5.81
CA ILE A 773 27.05 6.64 5.88
C ILE A 773 27.13 7.92 6.75
N PHE A 774 26.14 8.81 6.72
CA PHE A 774 26.12 10.00 7.60
C PHE A 774 26.02 9.64 9.09
N GLY A 775 25.53 8.44 9.45
CA GLY A 775 25.61 7.92 10.82
C GLY A 775 27.04 7.85 11.38
N SER A 776 28.06 7.75 10.51
CA SER A 776 29.47 7.81 10.94
C SER A 776 29.90 9.16 11.53
N LEU A 777 29.15 10.25 11.32
CA LEU A 777 29.38 11.52 12.00
C LEU A 777 29.17 11.41 13.53
N GLY A 778 28.49 10.38 14.02
CA GLY A 778 28.39 10.10 15.46
C GLY A 778 29.77 9.91 16.11
N TYR A 779 30.76 9.35 15.39
CA TYR A 779 32.12 9.16 15.91
C TYR A 779 32.88 10.48 16.18
N VAL A 780 32.35 11.65 15.81
CA VAL A 780 32.92 12.95 16.22
C VAL A 780 32.91 13.12 17.75
N THR A 781 32.03 12.39 18.48
CA THR A 781 32.09 12.35 19.95
C THR A 781 33.34 11.64 20.53
N LEU A 782 34.23 11.10 19.69
CA LEU A 782 35.53 10.57 20.11
C LEU A 782 36.63 11.64 20.16
N SER A 783 36.41 12.82 19.55
CA SER A 783 37.35 13.95 19.56
C SER A 783 36.78 15.22 20.20
N ALA A 784 35.45 15.34 20.30
CA ALA A 784 34.74 16.40 21.02
C ALA A 784 33.77 15.82 22.05
N SER A 785 33.38 16.59 23.06
CA SER A 785 32.45 16.13 24.08
C SER A 785 31.04 15.91 23.53
N GLY A 786 30.42 14.78 23.89
CA GLY A 786 29.10 14.37 23.37
C GLY A 786 28.00 15.44 23.47
N PRO A 787 27.86 16.17 24.61
CA PRO A 787 26.89 17.26 24.71
C PRO A 787 27.13 18.39 23.71
N VAL A 788 28.39 18.73 23.37
CA VAL A 788 28.69 19.77 22.36
C VAL A 788 28.32 19.28 20.96
N VAL A 789 28.64 18.03 20.62
CA VAL A 789 28.27 17.41 19.33
C VAL A 789 26.74 17.36 19.18
N PHE A 790 26.03 16.94 20.24
CA PHE A 790 24.56 16.94 20.30
C PHE A 790 23.97 18.34 20.05
N ASP A 791 24.48 19.37 20.74
CA ASP A 791 24.01 20.76 20.62
C ASP A 791 24.13 21.29 19.17
N TRP A 792 25.22 20.96 18.46
CA TRP A 792 25.43 21.31 17.05
C TRP A 792 24.47 20.57 16.10
N LEU A 793 24.31 19.26 16.27
CA LEU A 793 23.42 18.45 15.42
C LEU A 793 21.95 18.81 15.66
N LEU A 794 21.56 19.09 16.90
CA LEU A 794 20.21 19.52 17.28
C LEU A 794 19.87 20.88 16.67
N ALA A 795 20.78 21.86 16.75
CA ALA A 795 20.55 23.19 16.17
C ALA A 795 20.33 23.13 14.65
N LEU A 796 21.15 22.32 13.95
CA LEU A 796 20.99 22.05 12.52
C LEU A 796 19.63 21.40 12.20
N SER A 797 19.25 20.34 12.92
CA SER A 797 17.99 19.63 12.66
C SER A 797 16.74 20.44 13.00
N GLY A 798 16.72 21.10 14.16
CA GLY A 798 15.54 21.84 14.65
C GLY A 798 15.25 23.08 13.81
N LEU A 799 16.28 23.77 13.32
CA LEU A 799 16.11 24.94 12.45
C LEU A 799 15.72 24.53 11.01
N ALA A 800 16.21 23.40 10.50
CA ALA A 800 15.79 22.84 9.22
C ALA A 800 14.29 22.46 9.20
N ALA A 801 13.77 21.91 10.31
CA ALA A 801 12.35 21.58 10.45
C ALA A 801 11.43 22.80 10.31
N LEU A 802 11.84 23.96 10.84
CA LEU A 802 11.06 25.21 10.77
C LEU A 802 10.87 25.70 9.31
N PHE A 803 11.91 25.61 8.46
CA PHE A 803 11.79 25.95 7.03
C PHE A 803 10.88 24.96 6.28
N THR A 804 11.02 23.67 6.59
CA THR A 804 10.15 22.59 6.08
C THR A 804 8.68 22.86 6.40
N TRP A 805 8.35 23.14 7.66
CA TRP A 805 6.98 23.41 8.11
C TRP A 805 6.43 24.73 7.58
N GLY A 806 7.26 25.78 7.48
CA GLY A 806 6.86 27.06 6.89
C GLY A 806 6.49 26.91 5.42
N SER A 807 7.22 26.06 4.70
CA SER A 807 6.93 25.71 3.31
C SER A 807 5.65 24.90 3.15
N ILE A 808 5.33 23.99 4.08
CA ILE A 808 4.03 23.30 4.12
C ILE A 808 2.88 24.31 4.27
N CYS A 809 2.97 25.23 5.23
CA CYS A 809 1.94 26.26 5.44
C CYS A 809 1.80 27.18 4.22
N LEU A 810 2.91 27.65 3.64
CA LEU A 810 2.91 28.52 2.46
C LEU A 810 2.36 27.79 1.21
N ALA A 811 2.74 26.53 1.00
CA ALA A 811 2.21 25.69 -0.08
C ALA A 811 0.70 25.49 0.05
N HIS A 812 0.18 25.24 1.26
CA HIS A 812 -1.26 25.09 1.50
C HIS A 812 -2.03 26.40 1.28
N ILE A 813 -1.51 27.54 1.76
CA ILE A 813 -2.07 28.88 1.48
C ILE A 813 -2.17 29.13 -0.03
N ARG A 814 -1.09 28.83 -0.76
CA ARG A 814 -1.01 29.08 -2.21
C ARG A 814 -1.83 28.08 -3.04
N PHE A 815 -1.88 26.81 -2.65
CA PHE A 815 -2.83 25.81 -3.18
C PHE A 815 -4.27 26.33 -3.04
N ARG A 816 -4.67 26.77 -1.85
CA ARG A 816 -6.03 27.28 -1.58
C ARG A 816 -6.38 28.54 -2.39
N ALA A 817 -5.40 29.41 -2.63
CA ALA A 817 -5.56 30.57 -3.51
C ALA A 817 -5.73 30.16 -4.99
N ALA A 818 -4.91 29.21 -5.46
CA ALA A 818 -5.01 28.67 -6.83
C ALA A 818 -6.32 27.92 -7.06
N TRP A 819 -6.73 27.08 -6.11
CA TRP A 819 -7.99 26.33 -6.14
C TRP A 819 -9.19 27.23 -6.45
N LYS A 820 -9.32 28.32 -5.69
CA LYS A 820 -10.38 29.33 -5.91
C LYS A 820 -10.21 30.09 -7.22
N HIS A 821 -8.96 30.39 -7.63
CA HIS A 821 -8.68 31.08 -8.90
C HIS A 821 -9.08 30.24 -10.13
N HIS A 822 -8.90 28.92 -10.06
CA HIS A 822 -9.30 27.97 -11.11
C HIS A 822 -10.78 27.55 -11.02
N GLY A 823 -11.58 28.23 -10.20
CA GLY A 823 -13.03 28.05 -10.11
C GLY A 823 -13.49 26.95 -9.15
N HIS A 824 -12.58 26.21 -8.52
CA HIS A 824 -12.93 25.12 -7.62
C HIS A 824 -13.43 25.60 -6.27
N THR A 825 -14.37 24.82 -5.72
CA THR A 825 -14.99 25.02 -4.42
C THR A 825 -14.23 24.31 -3.30
N VAL A 826 -14.46 24.74 -2.05
CA VAL A 826 -13.86 24.09 -0.86
C VAL A 826 -14.48 22.71 -0.59
N ASP A 827 -15.63 22.37 -1.19
CA ASP A 827 -16.32 21.09 -0.96
C ASP A 827 -15.82 19.94 -1.84
N GLU A 828 -15.11 20.28 -2.92
CA GLU A 828 -14.27 19.40 -3.74
C GLU A 828 -12.95 18.98 -3.05
N ILE A 829 -12.78 19.31 -1.78
CA ILE A 829 -11.62 18.91 -0.96
C ILE A 829 -12.07 17.81 0.03
N PRO A 830 -11.56 16.56 -0.10
CA PRO A 830 -12.00 15.39 0.69
C PRO A 830 -11.78 15.52 2.20
N PHE A 831 -10.58 15.95 2.58
CA PHE A 831 -10.16 16.16 3.96
C PHE A 831 -9.75 17.63 4.09
N LYS A 832 -10.42 18.36 4.98
CA LYS A 832 -10.20 19.80 5.16
C LYS A 832 -9.37 20.06 6.41
N ALA A 833 -8.35 20.92 6.32
CA ALA A 833 -7.58 21.38 7.45
C ALA A 833 -8.50 22.01 8.53
N ALA A 834 -8.28 21.69 9.81
CA ALA A 834 -9.23 22.01 10.90
C ALA A 834 -9.60 23.50 11.00
N PHE A 835 -8.63 24.40 10.82
CA PHE A 835 -8.83 25.85 10.78
C PHE A 835 -8.64 26.44 9.37
N GLY A 836 -8.72 25.61 8.33
CA GLY A 836 -8.54 25.98 6.93
C GLY A 836 -7.24 26.75 6.67
N VAL A 837 -7.35 27.82 5.87
CA VAL A 837 -6.21 28.68 5.51
C VAL A 837 -5.72 29.51 6.71
N TYR A 838 -6.63 29.92 7.61
CA TYR A 838 -6.27 30.71 8.79
C TYR A 838 -5.32 29.96 9.72
N GLY A 839 -5.50 28.64 9.86
CA GLY A 839 -4.56 27.79 10.57
C GLY A 839 -3.15 27.82 9.99
N SER A 840 -3.03 27.81 8.66
CA SER A 840 -1.72 27.91 7.98
C SER A 840 -1.09 29.30 8.09
N TYR A 841 -1.88 30.38 8.08
CA TYR A 841 -1.36 31.71 8.39
C TYR A 841 -0.85 31.80 9.85
N ALA A 842 -1.59 31.24 10.81
CA ALA A 842 -1.15 31.19 12.21
C ALA A 842 0.12 30.35 12.38
N GLY A 843 0.20 29.17 11.74
CA GLY A 843 1.41 28.34 11.73
C GLY A 843 2.62 29.07 11.13
N LEU A 844 2.47 29.70 9.97
CA LEU A 844 3.53 30.46 9.31
C LEU A 844 3.99 31.68 10.14
N PHE A 845 3.06 32.35 10.83
CA PHE A 845 3.36 33.45 11.74
C PHE A 845 4.14 32.99 12.98
N LEU A 846 3.73 31.86 13.59
CA LEU A 846 4.48 31.28 14.71
C LEU A 846 5.89 30.86 14.30
N ILE A 847 6.06 30.25 13.12
CA ILE A 847 7.39 29.91 12.56
C ILE A 847 8.24 31.17 12.38
N PHE A 848 7.67 32.26 11.87
CA PHE A 848 8.39 33.54 11.77
C PHE A 848 8.80 34.09 13.14
N LEU A 849 7.93 34.05 14.15
CA LEU A 849 8.28 34.47 15.51
C LEU A 849 9.39 33.61 16.13
N VAL A 850 9.37 32.30 15.90
CA VAL A 850 10.42 31.38 16.37
C VAL A 850 11.76 31.67 15.68
N LEU A 851 11.76 31.97 14.38
CA LEU A 851 12.97 32.39 13.67
C LEU A 851 13.53 33.71 14.22
N VAL A 852 12.66 34.68 14.56
CA VAL A 852 13.08 35.94 15.21
C VAL A 852 13.64 35.69 16.62
N ALA A 853 13.01 34.81 17.41
CA ALA A 853 13.50 34.42 18.73
C ALA A 853 14.86 33.71 18.66
N GLN A 854 15.05 32.81 17.68
CA GLN A 854 16.31 32.12 17.45
C GLN A 854 17.41 33.04 16.90
N PHE A 855 17.06 34.07 16.12
CA PHE A 855 18.00 35.10 15.68
C PHE A 855 18.48 35.96 16.87
N TYR A 856 17.57 36.28 17.81
CA TYR A 856 17.93 36.97 19.05
C TYR A 856 18.89 36.15 19.93
N THR A 857 18.65 34.84 20.11
CA THR A 857 19.56 33.97 20.89
C THR A 857 20.86 33.64 20.16
N ALA A 858 20.88 33.65 18.83
CA ALA A 858 22.11 33.57 18.03
C ALA A 858 23.00 34.82 18.20
N LEU A 859 22.40 36.02 18.23
CA LEU A 859 23.13 37.27 18.47
C LEU A 859 23.54 37.45 19.94
N TYR A 860 22.75 36.94 20.88
CA TYR A 860 22.97 37.05 22.32
C TYR A 860 22.83 35.67 22.97
N PRO A 861 23.83 34.78 22.89
CA PRO A 861 23.75 33.44 23.50
C PRO A 861 23.68 33.52 25.03
N LEU A 862 23.12 32.48 25.67
CA LEU A 862 22.98 32.43 27.14
C LEU A 862 24.33 32.48 27.86
N SER A 863 25.32 31.74 27.34
CA SER A 863 26.70 31.62 27.86
C SER A 863 27.49 32.93 27.97
N LYS A 864 27.02 34.03 27.37
CA LYS A 864 27.70 35.33 27.33
C LYS A 864 27.06 36.40 28.25
N ASN A 865 26.12 36.02 29.12
CA ASN A 865 25.50 36.89 30.14
C ASN A 865 24.98 38.25 29.60
N GLY A 866 24.50 38.28 28.36
CA GLY A 866 23.95 39.49 27.71
C GLY A 866 24.92 40.23 26.79
N GLN A 867 26.19 39.83 26.72
CA GLN A 867 27.10 40.29 25.66
C GLN A 867 26.72 39.68 24.30
N ILE A 868 27.17 40.32 23.22
CA ILE A 868 27.00 39.84 21.85
C ILE A 868 27.82 38.54 21.65
N GLY A 869 27.24 37.58 20.95
CA GLY A 869 27.87 36.31 20.59
C GLY A 869 29.01 36.46 19.58
N THR A 870 29.85 35.45 19.49
CA THR A 870 30.86 35.35 18.43
C THR A 870 30.22 34.94 17.11
N ALA A 871 30.98 35.02 16.01
CA ALA A 871 30.54 34.45 14.74
C ALA A 871 30.30 32.93 14.84
N GLU A 872 31.05 32.22 15.67
CA GLU A 872 30.83 30.79 15.96
C GLU A 872 29.49 30.57 16.68
N ASP A 873 29.19 31.35 17.72
CA ASP A 873 27.90 31.29 18.43
C ASP A 873 26.73 31.52 17.46
N PHE A 874 26.84 32.54 16.60
CA PHE A 874 25.79 32.89 15.63
C PHE A 874 25.59 31.79 14.59
N PHE A 875 26.68 31.29 13.97
CA PHE A 875 26.54 30.21 12.98
C PHE A 875 26.09 28.91 13.64
N LYS A 876 26.58 28.53 14.84
CA LYS A 876 26.08 27.36 15.59
C LYS A 876 24.56 27.41 15.77
N ALA A 877 24.02 28.57 16.15
CA ALA A 877 22.59 28.75 16.38
C ALA A 877 21.74 28.91 15.10
N TYR A 878 22.34 29.30 13.96
CA TYR A 878 21.59 29.77 12.78
C TYR A 878 21.99 29.15 11.42
N LEU A 879 22.86 28.13 11.40
CA LEU A 879 23.48 27.58 10.17
C LEU A 879 22.51 27.11 9.08
N ALA A 880 21.29 26.68 9.43
CA ALA A 880 20.34 26.20 8.43
C ALA A 880 19.84 27.32 7.48
N LEU A 881 19.74 28.59 7.92
CA LEU A 881 19.33 29.69 7.00
C LEU A 881 20.30 29.87 5.82
N PRO A 882 21.61 30.13 6.01
CA PRO A 882 22.53 30.31 4.89
C PRO A 882 22.64 29.04 4.02
N VAL A 883 22.51 27.83 4.61
CA VAL A 883 22.44 26.58 3.85
C VAL A 883 21.21 26.55 2.93
N VAL A 884 20.01 26.86 3.45
CA VAL A 884 18.78 26.96 2.65
C VAL A 884 18.90 28.03 1.55
N ILE A 885 19.47 29.19 1.85
CA ILE A 885 19.70 30.27 0.86
C ILE A 885 20.64 29.80 -0.25
N VAL A 886 21.75 29.14 0.09
CA VAL A 886 22.69 28.59 -0.90
C VAL A 886 22.02 27.54 -1.79
N PHE A 887 21.26 26.60 -1.23
CA PHE A 887 20.52 25.64 -2.05
C PHE A 887 19.43 26.31 -2.91
N TRP A 888 18.75 27.36 -2.43
CA TRP A 888 17.76 28.09 -3.22
C TRP A 888 18.39 28.83 -4.41
N ILE A 889 19.54 29.49 -4.20
CA ILE A 889 20.31 30.15 -5.25
C ILE A 889 20.82 29.13 -6.28
N CYS A 890 21.36 27.99 -5.84
CA CYS A 890 21.78 26.89 -6.72
C CYS A 890 20.59 26.32 -7.53
N GLY A 891 19.43 26.13 -6.89
CA GLY A 891 18.19 25.72 -7.54
C GLY A 891 17.75 26.70 -8.62
N TYR A 892 17.87 28.01 -8.36
CA TYR A 892 17.51 29.07 -9.30
C TYR A 892 18.40 29.07 -10.55
N PHE A 893 19.72 28.94 -10.39
CA PHE A 893 20.62 28.82 -11.54
C PHE A 893 20.44 27.50 -12.32
N TRP A 894 20.05 26.41 -11.63
CA TRP A 894 19.78 25.11 -12.26
C TRP A 894 18.48 25.13 -13.07
N LYS A 895 17.35 25.51 -12.45
CA LYS A 895 16.02 25.40 -13.06
C LYS A 895 15.59 26.64 -13.84
N ARG A 896 16.26 27.79 -13.64
CA ARG A 896 16.00 29.08 -14.32
C ARG A 896 14.53 29.52 -14.27
N THR A 897 13.85 29.08 -13.21
CA THR A 897 12.45 29.38 -12.88
C THR A 897 12.39 29.79 -11.42
N GLY A 898 11.36 30.57 -11.06
CA GLY A 898 11.16 31.06 -9.70
C GLY A 898 9.68 31.13 -9.36
N TRP A 899 9.34 32.07 -8.48
CA TRP A 899 8.01 32.25 -7.89
C TRP A 899 6.86 32.15 -8.91
N LEU A 900 6.10 31.06 -8.84
CA LEU A 900 4.95 30.81 -9.70
C LEU A 900 3.85 31.83 -9.38
N ARG A 901 3.19 32.41 -10.39
CA ARG A 901 1.98 33.22 -10.19
C ARG A 901 0.77 32.30 -9.99
N THR A 902 -0.29 32.78 -9.35
CA THR A 902 -1.49 31.98 -9.04
C THR A 902 -2.10 31.30 -10.28
N SER A 903 -2.07 31.97 -11.43
CA SER A 903 -2.54 31.44 -12.73
C SER A 903 -1.59 30.46 -13.44
N GLN A 904 -0.41 30.20 -12.86
CA GLN A 904 0.58 29.23 -13.35
C GLN A 904 0.66 27.98 -12.45
N ILE A 905 -0.14 27.95 -11.36
CA ILE A 905 -0.16 26.83 -10.42
C ILE A 905 -1.09 25.75 -10.97
N ASP A 906 -0.50 24.64 -11.39
CA ASP A 906 -1.23 23.43 -11.77
C ASP A 906 -1.96 22.85 -10.54
N VAL A 907 -3.28 22.67 -10.64
CA VAL A 907 -4.14 22.06 -9.61
C VAL A 907 -4.78 20.73 -10.03
N ASP A 908 -4.45 20.21 -11.22
CA ASP A 908 -5.13 19.07 -11.83
C ASP A 908 -4.22 17.87 -12.09
N THR A 909 -2.98 18.08 -12.55
CA THR A 909 -2.05 16.98 -12.85
C THR A 909 -1.75 16.17 -11.59
N GLY A 910 -1.97 14.86 -11.61
CA GLY A 910 -1.75 14.00 -10.43
C GLY A 910 -2.66 14.32 -9.23
N ARG A 911 -3.76 15.05 -9.43
CA ARG A 911 -4.90 15.08 -8.50
C ARG A 911 -5.45 13.66 -8.40
N ARG A 912 -5.65 13.14 -7.19
CA ARG A 912 -6.23 11.80 -7.01
C ARG A 912 -7.69 11.81 -7.47
N GLU A 913 -8.13 10.79 -8.20
CA GLU A 913 -9.57 10.52 -8.36
C GLU A 913 -10.20 10.16 -7.01
N VAL A 914 -11.40 10.68 -6.75
CA VAL A 914 -12.07 10.54 -5.45
C VAL A 914 -13.53 10.16 -5.67
N ASN A 915 -13.98 9.11 -4.98
CA ASN A 915 -15.39 8.73 -4.96
C ASN A 915 -16.20 9.72 -4.11
N TRP A 916 -16.82 10.71 -4.78
CA TRP A 916 -17.59 11.76 -4.15
C TRP A 916 -18.89 11.28 -3.52
N GLU A 917 -19.52 10.23 -4.05
CA GLU A 917 -20.73 9.63 -3.47
C GLU A 917 -20.45 9.07 -2.08
N LEU A 918 -19.38 8.29 -1.94
CA LEU A 918 -18.94 7.71 -0.66
C LEU A 918 -18.61 8.80 0.36
N ILE A 919 -17.89 9.85 -0.06
CA ILE A 919 -17.56 10.98 0.81
C ILE A 919 -18.82 11.73 1.25
N ASN A 920 -19.74 12.01 0.33
CA ASN A 920 -20.95 12.78 0.66
C ASN A 920 -21.94 11.96 1.48
N ALA A 921 -22.03 10.64 1.25
CA ALA A 921 -22.74 9.71 2.13
C ALA A 921 -22.12 9.67 3.53
N THR A 922 -20.79 9.59 3.65
CA THR A 922 -20.10 9.63 4.96
C THR A 922 -20.26 10.98 5.65
N LYS A 923 -20.20 12.12 4.94
CA LYS A 923 -20.51 13.45 5.49
C LYS A 923 -21.95 13.50 6.04
N ALA A 924 -22.94 12.98 5.30
CA ALA A 924 -24.34 12.92 5.73
C ALA A 924 -24.53 12.00 6.97
N GLU A 925 -23.85 10.86 7.00
CA GLU A 925 -23.83 9.94 8.15
C GLU A 925 -23.21 10.59 9.39
N ILE A 926 -22.14 11.38 9.24
CA ILE A 926 -21.54 12.16 10.35
C ILE A 926 -22.48 13.28 10.82
N VAL A 927 -23.19 13.96 9.91
CA VAL A 927 -24.14 15.04 10.28
C VAL A 927 -25.32 14.51 11.10
N SER A 928 -25.81 13.29 10.81
CA SER A 928 -26.90 12.66 11.57
C SER A 928 -26.48 12.05 12.91
N TYR A 929 -25.18 11.97 13.21
CA TYR A 929 -24.71 11.50 14.51
C TYR A 929 -25.04 12.47 15.67
N PRO A 930 -25.34 11.95 16.87
CA PRO A 930 -25.41 12.76 18.10
C PRO A 930 -24.11 13.56 18.33
N ALA A 931 -24.23 14.72 18.99
CA ALA A 931 -23.11 15.65 19.17
C ALA A 931 -21.84 15.01 19.76
N TRP A 932 -21.98 14.08 20.72
CA TRP A 932 -20.85 13.35 21.30
C TRP A 932 -20.15 12.42 20.29
N LYS A 933 -20.90 11.77 19.39
CA LYS A 933 -20.36 10.86 18.37
C LYS A 933 -19.74 11.65 17.21
N ARG A 934 -20.26 12.86 16.90
CA ARG A 934 -19.56 13.81 16.02
C ARG A 934 -18.25 14.28 16.64
N LEU A 935 -18.26 14.69 17.91
CA LEU A 935 -17.06 15.12 18.63
C LEU A 935 -16.00 14.00 18.64
N TYR A 936 -16.41 12.76 18.92
CA TYR A 936 -15.56 11.58 18.79
C TYR A 936 -14.99 11.46 17.37
N TYR A 937 -15.81 11.54 16.31
CA TYR A 937 -15.33 11.48 14.93
C TYR A 937 -14.40 12.65 14.53
N TYR A 938 -14.48 13.82 15.16
CA TYR A 938 -13.54 14.91 14.90
C TYR A 938 -12.23 14.78 15.68
N LEU A 939 -12.22 14.07 16.82
CA LEU A 939 -11.05 13.83 17.67
C LEU A 939 -10.32 12.50 17.37
N PHE A 940 -10.96 11.56 16.67
CA PHE A 940 -10.46 10.22 16.35
C PHE A 940 -10.85 9.82 14.91
#